data_AF-A0A810L2L1-F1
#
_entry.id   AF-A0A810L2L1-F1
#
_cell.length_a   1.000
_cell.length_b   1.000
_cell.length_c   1.000
_cell.angle_alpha   90.00
_cell.angle_beta   90.00
_cell.angle_gamma   90.00
#
_symmetry.space_group_name_H-M   'P 1'
#
loop_
_entity.id
_entity.type
_entity.pdbx_description
1 polymer ?
#
loop_
_entity_poly.entity_id
_entity_poly.type
_entity_poly.pdbx_seq_one_letter_code
_entity_poly.pdbx_strand_id
1 'polypeptide(L)'
;MSVPGTPVARPSRRRRGIAALAVASTVALGLTAPGLTQPARSAPPVRTVAAVDTVPNSVEINRTTRPVAPGVTLASFDRYESEGWLRAQSLSVDLSGGNGVDYLSADPVASDQTIREQVKVQPRAVAAINGDFFDINDTGAPEGVGISGGTLVKSPNDDWHNAVGIDASGAGRILQVYFDGTLTLPSGTVQLAQYNGTRIGKDGIGEYTSAWGAMSRTRPVQASADTAEVTVHDGHVATAATAPGAGEIAKGDYVLVGREAGADSLRALKVGDPVSVSYSPRTSDGSTLRTAIGGNQILIKDGAVQSPPDDQYAARGAVGFNRDGSKMYLLTVDGKQTNSAGIYVAELAKMMQELGAYNAINIDGGGSSTLFARKVGSSELALENSPSDGSERPVANGLAITAPAGSGKLTGFWVSTKADPENAPTVDPQPGGHPDRVFPGLTRRLSAAGYDETYGPAAGTPAWLAAPGTVGSVDRAGVFHARHSGTVTVTAHRGAARGKVKLHVLGSLTRIGADTGRVGLADGSATGDFGVVGYDASGYTAPIEPADATLDYDHSLLSIGTDADGNFTVKAKKDSGAALVTVHVGRFTTQVPVTVGLTDEPVANFDDAAQWSFSAARATGSLSAAADGHTGTALSMSYDFTQSTGTRAAYAKPPAPITVPGQPQAFGMWLYGNGHGEWPTLDFIDAQGTHQLLRGDYMTWTGWKYIEIGVPAGVAYPLTLSRFYVAETRADTQYQGSLMLDDLVAKVPPAVDTSAPPTVRDPVVIQDGTLAGRHWRFAVMSDAQFVARDPDSAIVASARRTLREIKAAKPDFLIIDGDLVDEGSPADLAFAHQVLTEELGDAVPWYYVPGNHEVMGGKIADFTAEFGPAQQVFDHTGTRFITLDTSSLGIRTGGFDQIELLRQQLDAAATDRSVSSVVLVEHVPPRDPLPQQGSQLSDRKEAALVESWLADFGRRTGKGVGFVGGHVGVFHASHVDGVPYLINGNSGKNPAAPADQGGFIGWTEFGVNPVSAHEQAQRRADPYGAGPSDWLAARIRPQTDTVTLTAPDHLAVGKTGTASASLTQQDNTVPVAYPVSADWSASRGVRFGDRRGGSDVVAYDPVSGTLTGLRRGTATLTVDVNGVRDTVTITVA
;
A
#
# COMPACT_ATOMS: atom_id res chain seq x y z
N MET A 1 -49.88 -5.53 -49.35
CA MET A 1 -50.81 -6.59 -48.93
C MET A 1 -50.38 -7.10 -47.56
N SER A 2 -51.18 -7.25 -46.51
CA SER A 2 -52.29 -6.50 -45.92
C SER A 2 -52.36 -7.00 -44.46
N VAL A 3 -52.47 -6.07 -43.51
CA VAL A 3 -52.83 -6.22 -42.07
C VAL A 3 -54.32 -6.68 -41.97
N PRO A 4 -55.02 -6.97 -40.83
CA PRO A 4 -54.76 -7.16 -39.38
C PRO A 4 -55.31 -8.55 -38.87
N GLY A 5 -55.47 -8.92 -37.59
CA GLY A 5 -55.45 -8.27 -36.28
C GLY A 5 -55.88 -9.23 -35.13
N THR A 6 -55.56 -8.80 -33.91
CA THR A 6 -56.04 -9.21 -32.56
C THR A 6 -57.57 -9.06 -32.41
N PRO A 7 -58.30 -9.54 -31.35
CA PRO A 7 -57.91 -9.45 -29.92
C PRO A 7 -58.53 -10.42 -28.84
N VAL A 8 -57.88 -10.42 -27.66
CA VAL A 8 -58.40 -10.23 -26.27
C VAL A 8 -59.41 -11.20 -25.59
N ALA A 9 -59.00 -11.70 -24.41
CA ALA A 9 -59.64 -11.63 -23.07
C ALA A 9 -59.70 -12.94 -22.24
N ARG A 10 -59.00 -12.89 -21.09
CA ARG A 10 -59.18 -13.65 -19.81
C ARG A 10 -60.53 -13.28 -19.14
N PRO A 11 -61.06 -13.91 -18.04
CA PRO A 11 -60.28 -14.32 -16.85
C PRO A 11 -60.82 -15.38 -15.85
N SER A 12 -59.97 -15.64 -14.83
CA SER A 12 -60.27 -15.92 -13.41
C SER A 12 -60.61 -17.37 -12.96
N ARG A 13 -59.76 -17.94 -12.07
CA ARG A 13 -59.96 -18.21 -10.61
C ARG A 13 -60.81 -19.47 -10.33
N ARG A 14 -60.63 -20.31 -9.31
CA ARG A 14 -59.57 -20.71 -8.33
C ARG A 14 -60.20 -21.90 -7.55
N ARG A 15 -59.36 -22.77 -6.95
CA ARG A 15 -59.65 -23.74 -5.82
C ARG A 15 -60.42 -25.03 -6.19
N ARG A 16 -60.33 -26.17 -5.49
CA ARG A 16 -59.46 -26.86 -4.50
C ARG A 16 -60.14 -28.24 -4.28
N GLY A 17 -59.41 -29.27 -3.83
CA GLY A 17 -59.97 -30.50 -3.20
C GLY A 17 -59.59 -31.77 -3.97
N ILE A 18 -58.63 -32.61 -3.56
CA ILE A 18 -58.46 -33.47 -2.35
C ILE A 18 -59.15 -34.85 -2.49
N ALA A 19 -58.30 -35.89 -2.42
CA ALA A 19 -58.49 -37.26 -1.90
C ALA A 19 -59.46 -38.22 -2.64
N ALA A 20 -59.31 -39.55 -2.65
CA ALA A 20 -58.28 -40.53 -2.25
C ALA A 20 -58.82 -41.95 -2.61
N LEU A 21 -58.06 -42.98 -2.21
CA LEU A 21 -58.25 -44.45 -2.23
C LEU A 21 -57.73 -45.17 -3.49
N ALA A 22 -56.66 -45.99 -3.45
CA ALA A 22 -56.26 -47.15 -2.62
C ALA A 22 -56.69 -48.48 -3.26
N VAL A 23 -55.73 -49.41 -3.48
CA VAL A 23 -55.63 -50.76 -2.86
C VAL A 23 -54.29 -51.44 -3.29
N ALA A 24 -53.67 -52.08 -2.29
CA ALA A 24 -52.53 -53.03 -2.20
C ALA A 24 -52.38 -54.08 -3.35
N SER A 25 -51.20 -54.68 -3.63
CA SER A 25 -50.46 -55.59 -2.75
C SER A 25 -49.03 -55.99 -3.23
N THR A 26 -48.19 -56.36 -2.23
CA THR A 26 -47.09 -57.37 -2.19
C THR A 26 -45.68 -57.13 -2.77
N VAL A 27 -44.79 -56.68 -1.86
CA VAL A 27 -43.43 -57.15 -1.46
C VAL A 27 -42.58 -58.03 -2.41
N ALA A 28 -41.38 -57.54 -2.72
CA ALA A 28 -40.11 -58.30 -2.70
C ALA A 28 -38.94 -57.36 -2.35
N LEU A 29 -38.16 -57.71 -1.32
CA LEU A 29 -36.98 -56.97 -0.85
C LEU A 29 -35.82 -57.03 -1.85
N GLY A 30 -35.17 -55.90 -2.07
CA GLY A 30 -33.85 -55.79 -2.69
C GLY A 30 -33.20 -54.47 -2.26
N LEU A 31 -32.07 -54.56 -1.55
CA LEU A 31 -31.30 -53.47 -0.98
C LEU A 31 -30.94 -52.38 -2.01
N THR A 32 -31.37 -51.14 -1.78
CA THR A 32 -30.84 -49.95 -2.44
C THR A 32 -30.52 -48.89 -1.39
N ALA A 33 -29.24 -48.56 -1.23
CA ALA A 33 -28.80 -47.35 -0.55
C ALA A 33 -29.27 -46.12 -1.35
N PRO A 34 -29.78 -45.05 -0.71
CA PRO A 34 -30.13 -43.84 -1.44
C PRO A 34 -28.84 -43.07 -1.76
N GLY A 35 -28.42 -43.15 -3.02
CA GLY A 35 -27.47 -42.21 -3.59
C GLY A 35 -28.09 -40.83 -3.65
N LEU A 36 -27.73 -39.97 -2.70
CA LEU A 36 -27.90 -38.52 -2.84
C LEU A 36 -26.78 -38.01 -3.74
N THR A 37 -27.03 -37.97 -5.05
CA THR A 37 -26.24 -37.20 -5.99
C THR A 37 -26.52 -35.72 -5.77
N GLN A 38 -25.77 -35.10 -4.84
CA GLN A 38 -25.64 -33.64 -4.86
C GLN A 38 -24.83 -33.25 -6.11
N PRO A 39 -25.30 -32.29 -6.92
CA PRO A 39 -24.51 -31.80 -8.03
C PRO A 39 -23.22 -31.16 -7.49
N ALA A 40 -22.07 -31.58 -8.04
CA ALA A 40 -20.77 -31.01 -7.74
C ALA A 40 -20.80 -29.49 -7.96
N ARG A 41 -20.86 -28.74 -6.85
CA ARG A 41 -20.70 -27.29 -6.85
C ARG A 41 -19.24 -27.00 -7.18
N SER A 42 -19.00 -26.23 -8.23
CA SER A 42 -17.69 -25.64 -8.52
C SER A 42 -17.22 -24.86 -7.30
N ALA A 43 -15.93 -24.93 -6.93
CA ALA A 43 -15.38 -24.01 -5.94
C ALA A 43 -15.72 -22.57 -6.35
N PRO A 44 -16.22 -21.75 -5.42
CA PRO A 44 -16.40 -20.33 -5.68
C PRO A 44 -15.02 -19.71 -5.96
N PRO A 45 -14.91 -18.78 -6.92
CA PRO A 45 -13.70 -17.95 -7.05
C PRO A 45 -13.46 -17.18 -5.75
N VAL A 46 -12.24 -16.66 -5.55
CA VAL A 46 -12.01 -15.59 -4.55
C VAL A 46 -13.08 -14.53 -4.80
N ARG A 47 -13.94 -14.32 -3.81
CA ARG A 47 -14.97 -13.29 -3.89
C ARG A 47 -14.43 -12.06 -3.21
N THR A 48 -14.18 -11.04 -3.99
CA THR A 48 -14.22 -9.65 -3.52
C THR A 48 -15.70 -9.36 -3.24
N VAL A 49 -16.06 -9.27 -1.96
CA VAL A 49 -17.41 -8.88 -1.54
C VAL A 49 -17.38 -7.38 -1.29
N ALA A 50 -18.42 -6.66 -1.69
CA ALA A 50 -18.54 -5.26 -1.31
C ALA A 50 -18.59 -5.17 0.23
N ALA A 51 -17.70 -4.35 0.78
CA ALA A 51 -17.68 -3.96 2.17
C ALA A 51 -19.08 -3.57 2.67
N VAL A 52 -19.42 -4.00 3.88
CA VAL A 52 -20.54 -3.44 4.64
C VAL A 52 -19.92 -2.76 5.84
N ASP A 53 -19.96 -1.44 5.89
CA ASP A 53 -19.42 -0.65 6.99
C ASP A 53 -20.33 -0.85 8.21
N THR A 54 -19.95 -1.78 9.08
CA THR A 54 -20.69 -2.09 10.33
C THR A 54 -20.06 -1.46 11.56
N VAL A 55 -18.85 -0.88 11.43
CA VAL A 55 -18.12 -0.25 12.54
C VAL A 55 -18.09 1.27 12.31
N PRO A 56 -18.56 2.07 13.28
CA PRO A 56 -18.48 3.53 13.19
C PRO A 56 -17.03 4.00 12.98
N ASN A 57 -16.82 5.06 12.18
CA ASN A 57 -15.51 5.63 11.87
C ASN A 57 -14.54 4.63 11.22
N SER A 58 -15.07 3.74 10.37
CA SER A 58 -14.28 2.82 9.56
C SER A 58 -14.88 2.66 8.18
N VAL A 59 -14.02 2.47 7.19
CA VAL A 59 -14.40 2.04 5.85
C VAL A 59 -13.63 0.77 5.52
N GLU A 60 -14.34 -0.32 5.21
CA GLU A 60 -13.69 -1.52 4.69
C GLU A 60 -13.30 -1.30 3.23
N ILE A 61 -12.01 -1.45 2.96
CA ILE A 61 -11.39 -1.06 1.69
C ILE A 61 -11.38 -2.24 0.73
N ASN A 62 -11.02 -3.41 1.25
CA ASN A 62 -10.98 -4.65 0.50
C ASN A 62 -11.26 -5.84 1.43
N ARG A 63 -11.90 -6.87 0.87
CA ARG A 63 -12.08 -8.16 1.52
C ARG A 63 -11.96 -9.26 0.48
N THR A 64 -11.07 -10.21 0.75
CA THR A 64 -10.93 -11.45 -0.02
C THR A 64 -11.32 -12.64 0.83
N THR A 65 -11.90 -13.66 0.19
CA THR A 65 -12.30 -14.91 0.87
C THR A 65 -11.88 -16.12 0.05
N ARG A 66 -11.35 -17.15 0.71
CA ARG A 66 -10.99 -18.42 0.06
C ARG A 66 -11.24 -19.63 0.96
N PRO A 67 -11.67 -20.79 0.41
CA PRO A 67 -11.72 -22.02 1.18
C PRO A 67 -10.29 -22.50 1.50
N VAL A 68 -10.14 -23.14 2.66
CA VAL A 68 -8.90 -23.80 3.10
C VAL A 68 -9.12 -25.33 3.16
N ALA A 69 -10.28 -25.73 3.67
CA ALA A 69 -10.81 -27.09 3.72
C ALA A 69 -12.35 -27.04 3.79
N PRO A 70 -13.08 -28.16 3.68
CA PRO A 70 -14.53 -28.17 3.87
C PRO A 70 -14.91 -27.65 5.26
N GLY A 71 -15.73 -26.61 5.31
CA GLY A 71 -16.09 -25.95 6.57
C GLY A 71 -15.00 -25.02 7.13
N VAL A 72 -13.87 -24.84 6.44
CA VAL A 72 -12.78 -23.94 6.85
C VAL A 72 -12.58 -22.84 5.79
N THR A 73 -12.83 -21.59 6.16
CA THR A 73 -12.75 -20.44 5.25
C THR A 73 -11.85 -19.37 5.83
N LEU A 74 -10.91 -18.89 5.03
CA LEU A 74 -10.07 -17.74 5.34
C LEU A 74 -10.67 -16.49 4.69
N ALA A 75 -10.68 -15.39 5.44
CA ALA A 75 -10.95 -14.05 4.93
C ALA A 75 -9.83 -13.10 5.33
N SER A 76 -9.32 -12.33 4.38
CA SER A 76 -8.36 -11.25 4.63
C SER A 76 -9.01 -9.93 4.25
N PHE A 77 -8.89 -8.92 5.09
CA PHE A 77 -9.52 -7.63 4.86
C PHE A 77 -8.67 -6.47 5.37
N ASP A 78 -8.78 -5.35 4.66
CA ASP A 78 -8.18 -4.08 5.03
C ASP A 78 -9.30 -3.11 5.41
N ARG A 79 -9.13 -2.43 6.53
CA ARG A 79 -9.97 -1.30 6.96
C ARG A 79 -9.11 -0.07 7.08
N TYR A 80 -9.77 1.05 6.93
CA TYR A 80 -9.20 2.34 7.19
C TYR A 80 -10.10 3.05 8.19
N GLU A 81 -9.50 3.46 9.30
CA GLU A 81 -10.18 3.92 10.51
C GLU A 81 -9.60 5.26 10.94
N SER A 82 -10.23 5.94 11.91
CA SER A 82 -9.74 7.23 12.42
C SER A 82 -8.30 7.15 12.94
N GLU A 83 -7.94 6.03 13.56
CA GLU A 83 -6.61 5.76 14.13
C GLU A 83 -5.58 5.30 13.08
N GLY A 84 -6.02 5.00 11.85
CA GLY A 84 -5.15 4.61 10.74
C GLY A 84 -5.59 3.35 10.01
N TRP A 85 -4.64 2.73 9.29
CA TRP A 85 -4.89 1.48 8.57
C TRP A 85 -4.96 0.29 9.52
N LEU A 86 -5.78 -0.69 9.14
CA LEU A 86 -5.90 -1.98 9.79
C LEU A 86 -5.89 -3.08 8.74
N ARG A 87 -5.03 -4.09 8.93
CA ARG A 87 -5.02 -5.33 8.14
C ARG A 87 -5.28 -6.52 9.06
N ALA A 88 -6.22 -7.37 8.67
CA ALA A 88 -6.64 -8.49 9.49
C ALA A 88 -6.98 -9.74 8.67
N GLN A 89 -6.81 -10.89 9.30
CA GLN A 89 -7.12 -12.20 8.75
C GLN A 89 -7.99 -12.96 9.74
N SER A 90 -9.08 -13.54 9.23
CA SER A 90 -9.99 -14.35 10.03
C SER A 90 -10.14 -15.74 9.43
N LEU A 91 -10.15 -16.75 10.28
CA LEU A 91 -10.45 -18.13 9.91
C LEU A 91 -11.74 -18.57 10.59
N SER A 92 -12.74 -18.96 9.80
CA SER A 92 -13.95 -19.60 10.30
C SER A 92 -13.86 -21.10 10.10
N VAL A 93 -14.06 -21.88 11.16
CA VAL A 93 -13.93 -23.35 11.18
C VAL A 93 -15.22 -23.97 11.69
N ASP A 94 -15.84 -24.85 10.89
CA ASP A 94 -16.92 -25.73 11.31
C ASP A 94 -16.35 -27.00 11.94
N LEU A 95 -16.55 -27.15 13.25
CA LEU A 95 -16.07 -28.29 14.04
C LEU A 95 -17.01 -29.50 13.97
N SER A 96 -18.23 -29.34 13.45
CA SER A 96 -19.19 -30.46 13.29
C SER A 96 -18.88 -31.36 12.09
N GLY A 97 -18.07 -30.87 11.14
CA GLY A 97 -17.76 -31.52 9.86
C GLY A 97 -16.55 -32.46 9.86
N GLY A 98 -16.03 -32.86 11.02
CA GLY A 98 -14.83 -33.70 11.15
C GLY A 98 -13.50 -32.95 11.10
N ASN A 99 -13.54 -31.61 11.13
CA ASN A 99 -12.37 -30.79 11.39
C ASN A 99 -11.97 -30.90 12.86
N GLY A 100 -10.68 -30.97 13.14
CA GLY A 100 -10.11 -31.08 14.47
C GLY A 100 -9.27 -29.86 14.84
N VAL A 101 -8.92 -29.78 16.12
CA VAL A 101 -8.03 -28.77 16.67
C VAL A 101 -7.04 -29.47 17.60
N ASP A 102 -5.77 -29.39 17.26
CA ASP A 102 -4.67 -30.06 17.96
C ASP A 102 -3.71 -29.04 18.57
N TYR A 103 -3.14 -29.38 19.73
CA TYR A 103 -2.15 -28.55 20.43
C TYR A 103 -0.81 -28.60 19.67
N LEU A 104 -0.26 -27.43 19.37
CA LEU A 104 1.11 -27.25 18.92
C LEU A 104 1.96 -26.79 20.10
N SER A 105 3.19 -27.25 20.16
CA SER A 105 4.15 -26.87 21.20
C SER A 105 5.54 -26.86 20.59
N ALA A 106 6.39 -25.98 21.09
CA ALA A 106 7.82 -26.27 21.09
C ALA A 106 8.06 -27.54 21.93
N ASP A 107 9.01 -28.37 21.49
CA ASP A 107 9.43 -29.59 22.17
C ASP A 107 10.94 -29.49 22.41
N PRO A 108 11.40 -29.36 23.67
CA PRO A 108 10.67 -29.50 24.94
C PRO A 108 9.79 -28.27 25.34
N VAL A 109 8.97 -28.40 26.39
CA VAL A 109 8.04 -27.36 26.88
C VAL A 109 8.76 -26.05 27.27
N ALA A 110 9.94 -26.13 27.89
CA ALA A 110 10.77 -24.95 28.16
C ALA A 110 11.68 -24.64 26.97
N SER A 111 11.05 -24.33 25.84
CA SER A 111 11.67 -23.79 24.64
C SER A 111 10.64 -23.02 23.83
N ASP A 112 11.11 -22.29 22.81
CA ASP A 112 10.26 -21.64 21.82
C ASP A 112 10.67 -22.04 20.40
N GLN A 113 9.69 -22.05 19.51
CA GLN A 113 9.87 -22.32 18.09
C GLN A 113 8.81 -21.55 17.30
N THR A 114 9.11 -21.17 16.07
CA THR A 114 8.11 -20.52 15.22
C THR A 114 6.94 -21.47 14.94
N ILE A 115 5.74 -20.95 14.68
CA ILE A 115 4.56 -21.78 14.37
C ILE A 115 4.79 -22.62 13.11
N ARG A 116 5.55 -22.10 12.15
CA ARG A 116 6.03 -22.84 10.98
C ARG A 116 6.81 -24.09 11.34
N GLU A 117 7.65 -24.06 12.38
CA GLU A 117 8.38 -25.24 12.84
C GLU A 117 7.47 -26.19 13.61
N GLN A 118 6.67 -25.66 14.55
CA GLN A 118 5.77 -26.47 15.38
C GLN A 118 4.74 -27.24 14.55
N VAL A 119 4.21 -26.67 13.46
CA VAL A 119 3.17 -27.33 12.65
C VAL A 119 3.71 -28.49 11.81
N LYS A 120 5.03 -28.63 11.62
CA LYS A 120 5.63 -29.72 10.82
C LYS A 120 5.33 -31.11 11.37
N VAL A 121 5.12 -31.23 12.69
CA VAL A 121 4.75 -32.51 13.32
C VAL A 121 3.25 -32.83 13.19
N GLN A 122 2.46 -31.93 12.59
CA GLN A 122 1.02 -32.10 12.32
C GLN A 122 0.73 -32.19 10.81
N PRO A 123 0.97 -33.34 10.15
CA PRO A 123 0.83 -33.48 8.70
C PRO A 123 -0.62 -33.32 8.17
N ARG A 124 -1.62 -33.28 9.06
CA ARG A 124 -3.03 -33.04 8.72
C ARG A 124 -3.46 -31.59 8.94
N ALA A 125 -2.55 -30.72 9.37
CA ALA A 125 -2.85 -29.31 9.55
C ALA A 125 -3.18 -28.65 8.21
N VAL A 126 -4.29 -27.91 8.20
CA VAL A 126 -4.71 -27.07 7.07
C VAL A 126 -4.63 -25.59 7.41
N ALA A 127 -4.53 -25.25 8.69
CA ALA A 127 -4.19 -23.93 9.20
C ALA A 127 -3.53 -24.06 10.57
N ALA A 128 -2.82 -23.01 11.01
CA ALA A 128 -2.26 -22.92 12.35
C ALA A 128 -2.22 -21.46 12.83
N ILE A 129 -2.37 -21.25 14.13
CA ILE A 129 -2.26 -19.94 14.78
C ILE A 129 -1.38 -20.05 16.03
N ASN A 130 -0.71 -18.96 16.41
CA ASN A 130 -0.04 -18.88 17.71
C ASN A 130 -1.03 -19.01 18.88
N GLY A 131 -0.47 -19.22 20.07
CA GLY A 131 -1.23 -19.58 21.26
C GLY A 131 -1.01 -18.64 22.44
N ASP A 132 -0.66 -19.25 23.55
CA ASP A 132 -0.62 -18.63 24.88
C ASP A 132 0.49 -17.59 25.01
N PHE A 133 0.38 -16.77 26.05
CA PHE A 133 1.49 -15.96 26.52
C PHE A 133 2.54 -16.88 27.15
N PHE A 134 3.78 -16.42 27.19
CA PHE A 134 4.90 -17.24 27.61
C PHE A 134 6.02 -16.42 28.25
N ASP A 135 6.90 -17.11 28.97
CA ASP A 135 8.07 -16.53 29.64
C ASP A 135 9.19 -16.22 28.62
N ILE A 136 8.91 -15.26 27.75
CA ILE A 136 9.70 -14.88 26.57
C ILE A 136 11.15 -14.46 26.88
N ASN A 137 11.42 -14.03 28.11
CA ASN A 137 12.73 -13.50 28.49
C ASN A 137 13.62 -14.54 29.21
N ASP A 138 13.16 -15.78 29.38
CA ASP A 138 13.94 -16.82 30.05
C ASP A 138 13.63 -18.22 29.51
N THR A 139 12.57 -18.87 30.00
CA THR A 139 12.35 -20.31 29.71
C THR A 139 11.70 -20.59 28.36
N GLY A 140 11.05 -19.61 27.72
CA GLY A 140 10.25 -19.83 26.52
C GLY A 140 8.95 -20.63 26.76
N ALA A 141 8.71 -21.12 27.98
CA ALA A 141 7.55 -21.96 28.30
C ALA A 141 6.25 -21.13 28.45
N PRO A 142 5.08 -21.72 28.13
CA PRO A 142 3.81 -21.02 28.22
C PRO A 142 3.42 -20.67 29.68
N GLU A 143 2.49 -19.74 29.85
CA GLU A 143 1.99 -19.33 31.18
C GLU A 143 0.81 -20.21 31.65
N GLY A 144 -0.16 -20.45 30.77
CA GLY A 144 -1.39 -21.20 31.03
C GLY A 144 -1.27 -22.70 30.85
N VAL A 145 -2.41 -23.38 30.66
CA VAL A 145 -2.45 -24.85 30.52
C VAL A 145 -2.05 -25.30 29.12
N GLY A 146 -1.41 -26.47 29.02
CA GLY A 146 -1.29 -27.22 27.76
C GLY A 146 -1.86 -28.62 27.89
N ILE A 147 -2.87 -28.98 27.08
CA ILE A 147 -3.40 -30.35 26.99
C ILE A 147 -3.34 -30.80 25.53
N SER A 148 -2.69 -31.94 25.27
CA SER A 148 -2.55 -32.54 23.95
C SER A 148 -3.08 -33.97 23.94
N GLY A 149 -4.08 -34.25 23.10
CA GLY A 149 -4.69 -35.58 22.99
C GLY A 149 -5.31 -36.10 24.30
N GLY A 150 -5.74 -35.21 25.20
CA GLY A 150 -6.26 -35.54 26.53
C GLY A 150 -5.19 -35.68 27.62
N THR A 151 -3.91 -35.55 27.27
CA THR A 151 -2.78 -35.62 28.22
C THR A 151 -2.35 -34.22 28.61
N LEU A 152 -2.15 -33.99 29.92
CA LEU A 152 -1.58 -32.75 30.42
C LEU A 152 -0.11 -32.65 30.00
N VAL A 153 0.25 -31.58 29.31
CA VAL A 153 1.63 -31.26 28.90
C VAL A 153 2.29 -30.39 29.98
N LYS A 154 1.55 -29.39 30.46
CA LYS A 154 1.90 -28.61 31.66
C LYS A 154 0.66 -28.05 32.36
N SER A 155 0.77 -27.76 33.64
CA SER A 155 -0.26 -27.04 34.41
C SER A 155 -0.25 -25.53 34.13
N PRO A 156 -1.39 -24.85 34.34
CA PRO A 156 -1.45 -23.39 34.35
C PRO A 156 -0.77 -22.81 35.58
N ASN A 157 -0.17 -21.65 35.44
CA ASN A 157 0.25 -20.83 36.57
C ASN A 157 -0.98 -20.34 37.37
N ASP A 158 -0.80 -20.06 38.66
CA ASP A 158 -1.89 -19.77 39.61
C ASP A 158 -2.79 -18.59 39.21
N ASP A 159 -2.28 -17.63 38.43
CA ASP A 159 -3.04 -16.46 37.95
C ASP A 159 -3.44 -16.59 36.46
N TRP A 160 -3.24 -17.76 35.84
CA TRP A 160 -3.35 -17.96 34.38
C TRP A 160 -4.26 -19.12 33.98
N HIS A 161 -5.50 -19.10 34.48
CA HIS A 161 -6.45 -20.21 34.32
C HIS A 161 -7.29 -20.18 33.04
N ASN A 162 -7.42 -19.03 32.38
CA ASN A 162 -8.29 -18.92 31.21
C ASN A 162 -7.72 -19.71 30.03
N ALA A 163 -8.57 -20.45 29.32
CA ALA A 163 -8.15 -21.34 28.26
C ALA A 163 -9.17 -21.45 27.13
N VAL A 164 -8.64 -21.70 25.94
CA VAL A 164 -9.37 -22.28 24.81
C VAL A 164 -9.37 -23.80 25.02
N GLY A 165 -10.54 -24.41 25.08
CA GLY A 165 -10.71 -25.85 25.26
C GLY A 165 -11.52 -26.49 24.13
N ILE A 166 -11.12 -27.69 23.73
CA ILE A 166 -11.87 -28.56 22.83
C ILE A 166 -12.19 -29.83 23.59
N ASP A 167 -13.48 -30.07 23.82
CA ASP A 167 -13.92 -31.24 24.57
C ASP A 167 -13.83 -32.53 23.74
N ALA A 168 -14.05 -33.67 24.41
CA ALA A 168 -14.02 -34.98 23.77
C ALA A 168 -15.06 -35.16 22.63
N SER A 169 -16.10 -34.32 22.56
CA SER A 169 -17.09 -34.32 21.48
C SER A 169 -16.67 -33.48 20.27
N GLY A 170 -15.59 -32.71 20.40
CA GLY A 170 -15.10 -31.78 19.38
C GLY A 170 -15.71 -30.37 19.47
N ALA A 171 -16.54 -30.10 20.47
CA ALA A 171 -17.10 -28.77 20.69
C ALA A 171 -16.08 -27.87 21.39
N GLY A 172 -15.98 -26.63 20.91
CA GLY A 172 -15.06 -25.62 21.44
C GLY A 172 -15.68 -24.75 22.54
N ARG A 173 -14.85 -24.34 23.50
CA ARG A 173 -15.26 -23.61 24.70
C ARG A 173 -14.18 -22.62 25.14
N ILE A 174 -14.59 -21.53 25.78
CA ILE A 174 -13.72 -20.66 26.59
C ILE A 174 -14.06 -20.92 28.05
N LEU A 175 -13.09 -21.37 28.84
CA LEU A 175 -13.31 -21.81 30.23
C LEU A 175 -12.05 -21.63 31.08
N GLN A 176 -12.14 -21.94 32.37
CA GLN A 176 -10.97 -21.95 33.26
C GLN A 176 -10.50 -23.38 33.56
N VAL A 177 -9.18 -23.60 33.48
CA VAL A 177 -8.54 -24.88 33.84
C VAL A 177 -7.66 -24.66 35.07
N TYR A 178 -7.82 -25.53 36.05
CA TYR A 178 -7.06 -25.58 37.29
C TYR A 178 -6.24 -26.86 37.37
N PHE A 179 -5.27 -26.90 38.28
CA PHE A 179 -4.44 -28.07 38.54
C PHE A 179 -4.69 -28.60 39.94
N ASP A 180 -5.21 -29.83 40.03
CA ASP A 180 -5.39 -30.52 41.31
C ASP A 180 -4.30 -31.58 41.43
N GLY A 181 -3.20 -31.25 42.12
CA GLY A 181 -2.03 -32.09 42.29
C GLY A 181 -1.79 -32.52 43.74
N THR A 182 -1.39 -33.78 43.93
CA THR A 182 -1.12 -34.39 45.22
C THR A 182 0.23 -35.13 45.18
N LEU A 183 1.10 -34.83 46.14
CA LEU A 183 2.38 -35.49 46.35
C LEU A 183 2.33 -36.28 47.66
N THR A 184 2.53 -37.60 47.57
CA THR A 184 2.56 -38.48 48.74
C THR A 184 4.00 -38.77 49.12
N LEU A 185 4.38 -38.30 50.31
CA LEU A 185 5.69 -38.50 50.92
C LEU A 185 5.58 -39.47 52.11
N PRO A 186 6.68 -40.04 52.61
CA PRO A 186 6.67 -40.86 53.82
C PRO A 186 6.13 -40.12 55.05
N SER A 187 6.28 -38.80 55.10
CA SER A 187 5.80 -37.92 56.17
C SER A 187 4.31 -37.59 56.07
N GLY A 188 3.65 -37.94 54.97
CA GLY A 188 2.25 -37.62 54.69
C GLY A 188 2.06 -37.00 53.30
N THR A 189 0.84 -36.54 53.06
CA THR A 189 0.46 -35.96 51.76
C THR A 189 0.60 -34.44 51.80
N VAL A 190 1.21 -33.88 50.75
CA VAL A 190 1.33 -32.43 50.50
C VAL A 190 0.74 -32.09 49.12
N GLN A 191 0.42 -30.81 48.91
CA GLN A 191 -0.08 -30.35 47.61
C GLN A 191 1.07 -30.30 46.60
N LEU A 192 0.84 -30.87 45.41
CA LEU A 192 1.68 -30.60 44.25
C LEU A 192 1.08 -29.40 43.54
N ALA A 193 1.81 -28.29 43.50
CA ALA A 193 1.31 -27.01 43.03
C ALA A 193 1.40 -26.88 41.50
N GLN A 194 2.40 -27.49 40.87
CA GLN A 194 2.70 -27.28 39.44
C GLN A 194 3.27 -28.55 38.78
N TYR A 195 3.10 -28.64 37.47
CA TYR A 195 3.58 -29.68 36.57
C TYR A 195 4.17 -29.02 35.31
N ASN A 196 5.49 -29.12 35.11
CA ASN A 196 6.26 -28.43 34.06
C ASN A 196 5.96 -26.91 33.98
N GLY A 197 5.74 -26.26 35.12
CA GLY A 197 5.33 -24.84 35.20
C GLY A 197 6.51 -23.86 35.23
N THR A 198 6.27 -22.61 34.85
CA THR A 198 7.29 -21.54 34.84
C THR A 198 7.38 -20.78 36.15
N ARG A 199 6.46 -21.03 37.09
CA ARG A 199 6.42 -20.38 38.40
C ARG A 199 5.83 -21.32 39.46
N ILE A 200 6.51 -21.45 40.59
CA ILE A 200 6.00 -22.11 41.78
C ILE A 200 5.63 -21.05 42.82
N GLY A 201 4.37 -21.10 43.27
CA GLY A 201 3.83 -20.24 44.33
C GLY A 201 4.58 -20.37 45.65
N LYS A 202 4.33 -19.43 46.57
CA LYS A 202 4.90 -19.46 47.92
C LYS A 202 4.64 -20.83 48.58
N ASP A 203 5.66 -21.39 49.25
CA ASP A 203 5.58 -22.68 49.96
C ASP A 203 5.29 -23.91 49.07
N GLY A 204 5.27 -23.76 47.74
CA GLY A 204 4.86 -24.79 46.80
C GLY A 204 5.96 -25.78 46.39
N ILE A 205 5.51 -26.89 45.79
CA ILE A 205 6.33 -27.91 45.12
C ILE A 205 5.83 -28.09 43.68
N GLY A 206 6.73 -28.11 42.71
CA GLY A 206 6.44 -28.42 41.30
C GLY A 206 7.17 -29.68 40.83
N GLU A 207 6.54 -30.40 39.92
CA GLU A 207 7.10 -31.58 39.24
C GLU A 207 7.58 -31.19 37.83
N TYR A 208 8.77 -31.62 37.46
CA TYR A 208 9.38 -31.46 36.14
C TYR A 208 9.72 -32.83 35.57
N THR A 209 9.33 -33.06 34.33
CA THR A 209 9.53 -34.35 33.64
C THR A 209 10.48 -34.16 32.46
N SER A 210 10.76 -35.23 31.71
CA SER A 210 11.49 -35.13 30.44
C SER A 210 10.87 -34.12 29.46
N ALA A 211 9.57 -33.82 29.58
CA ALA A 211 8.91 -32.80 28.75
C ALA A 211 9.39 -31.37 29.05
N TRP A 212 9.98 -31.09 30.21
CA TRP A 212 10.57 -29.78 30.51
C TRP A 212 11.83 -29.51 29.70
N GLY A 213 12.61 -30.56 29.38
CA GLY A 213 13.88 -30.44 28.68
C GLY A 213 15.04 -29.97 29.56
N ALA A 214 16.12 -29.51 28.93
CA ALA A 214 17.36 -29.14 29.61
C ALA A 214 17.33 -27.79 30.37
N MET A 215 16.26 -27.02 30.27
CA MET A 215 16.23 -25.66 30.81
C MET A 215 16.33 -25.64 32.34
N SER A 216 16.96 -24.60 32.88
CA SER A 216 17.17 -24.46 34.32
C SER A 216 15.84 -24.41 35.08
N ARG A 217 15.75 -25.16 36.17
CA ARG A 217 14.61 -25.15 37.09
C ARG A 217 14.76 -24.10 38.20
N THR A 218 15.72 -23.19 38.06
CA THR A 218 15.89 -22.03 38.96
C THR A 218 14.82 -20.97 38.73
N ARG A 219 14.44 -20.72 37.47
CA ARG A 219 13.45 -19.70 37.09
C ARG A 219 12.10 -19.89 37.79
N PRO A 220 11.52 -21.11 37.89
CA PRO A 220 10.27 -21.33 38.62
C PRO A 220 10.27 -20.97 40.10
N VAL A 221 11.42 -20.98 40.76
CA VAL A 221 11.55 -20.65 42.20
C VAL A 221 12.30 -19.36 42.48
N GLN A 222 12.57 -18.53 41.46
CA GLN A 222 13.43 -17.33 41.57
C GLN A 222 13.05 -16.34 42.69
N ALA A 223 11.81 -16.38 43.16
CA ALA A 223 11.31 -15.53 44.24
C ALA A 223 11.82 -15.95 45.64
N SER A 224 12.58 -17.05 45.74
CA SER A 224 13.18 -17.51 46.99
C SER A 224 14.55 -18.14 46.75
N ALA A 225 15.50 -17.90 47.66
CA ALA A 225 16.76 -18.64 47.73
C ALA A 225 16.63 -19.92 48.59
N ASP A 226 15.54 -20.05 49.33
CA ASP A 226 15.24 -21.21 50.17
C ASP A 226 14.56 -22.29 49.32
N THR A 227 15.37 -23.17 48.73
CA THR A 227 14.94 -24.13 47.71
C THR A 227 15.42 -25.55 47.98
N ALA A 228 14.83 -26.54 47.32
CA ALA A 228 15.33 -27.91 47.28
C ALA A 228 14.91 -28.60 45.98
N GLU A 229 15.72 -29.56 45.53
CA GLU A 229 15.46 -30.38 44.34
C GLU A 229 15.62 -31.87 44.70
N VAL A 230 14.69 -32.71 44.23
CA VAL A 230 14.73 -34.17 44.44
C VAL A 230 14.43 -34.87 43.13
N THR A 231 15.33 -35.72 42.65
CA THR A 231 15.08 -36.57 41.47
C THR A 231 14.49 -37.89 41.92
N VAL A 232 13.42 -38.31 41.25
CA VAL A 232 12.69 -39.56 41.52
C VAL A 232 12.82 -40.48 40.31
N HIS A 233 13.22 -41.73 40.57
CA HIS A 233 13.36 -42.80 39.61
C HIS A 233 12.51 -43.99 40.08
N ASP A 234 11.63 -44.51 39.21
CA ASP A 234 10.72 -45.62 39.53
C ASP A 234 9.92 -45.44 40.85
N GLY A 235 9.51 -44.21 41.16
CA GLY A 235 8.74 -43.87 42.37
C GLY A 235 9.59 -43.83 43.66
N HIS A 236 10.92 -43.84 43.55
CA HIS A 236 11.83 -43.73 44.69
C HIS A 236 12.82 -42.57 44.51
N VAL A 237 13.16 -41.90 45.60
CA VAL A 237 14.15 -40.81 45.57
C VAL A 237 15.52 -41.35 45.14
N ALA A 238 16.04 -40.84 44.03
CA ALA A 238 17.36 -41.18 43.50
C ALA A 238 18.44 -40.23 44.01
N THR A 239 18.16 -38.92 43.98
CA THR A 239 19.09 -37.87 44.44
C THR A 239 18.32 -36.72 45.11
N ALA A 240 19.02 -35.99 45.99
CA ALA A 240 18.51 -34.78 46.63
C ALA A 240 19.58 -33.69 46.59
N ALA A 241 19.18 -32.45 46.33
CA ALA A 241 20.02 -31.27 46.25
C ALA A 241 19.35 -30.07 46.94
N THR A 242 20.17 -29.13 47.42
CA THR A 242 19.69 -27.91 48.12
C THR A 242 19.36 -26.76 47.18
N ALA A 243 19.61 -26.91 45.88
CA ALA A 243 19.32 -25.90 44.87
C ALA A 243 18.78 -26.59 43.59
N PRO A 244 17.88 -25.94 42.84
CA PRO A 244 17.42 -26.44 41.56
C PRO A 244 18.57 -26.56 40.55
N GLY A 245 18.54 -27.61 39.75
CA GLY A 245 19.48 -27.87 38.69
C GLY A 245 18.99 -27.45 37.32
N ALA A 246 19.81 -27.76 36.32
CA ALA A 246 19.49 -27.70 34.90
C ALA A 246 19.83 -29.05 34.25
N GLY A 247 19.52 -29.20 32.96
CA GLY A 247 19.84 -30.41 32.19
C GLY A 247 18.67 -31.38 32.07
N GLU A 248 18.85 -32.30 31.12
CA GLU A 248 17.83 -33.28 30.69
C GLU A 248 17.36 -34.19 31.83
N ILE A 249 16.07 -34.49 31.82
CA ILE A 249 15.44 -35.45 32.73
C ILE A 249 15.17 -36.73 31.93
N ALA A 250 15.65 -37.86 32.43
CA ALA A 250 15.49 -39.13 31.74
C ALA A 250 14.00 -39.51 31.60
N LYS A 251 13.63 -40.15 30.49
CA LYS A 251 12.24 -40.56 30.25
C LYS A 251 11.80 -41.57 31.32
N GLY A 252 10.72 -41.24 32.02
CA GLY A 252 10.20 -42.04 33.16
C GLY A 252 10.61 -41.49 34.53
N ASP A 253 11.64 -40.65 34.57
CA ASP A 253 12.06 -39.93 35.77
C ASP A 253 11.34 -38.58 35.86
N TYR A 254 11.29 -38.05 37.08
CA TYR A 254 10.83 -36.69 37.32
C TYR A 254 11.61 -36.04 38.46
N VAL A 255 11.60 -34.71 38.47
CA VAL A 255 12.30 -33.87 39.43
C VAL A 255 11.27 -33.03 40.18
N LEU A 256 11.30 -33.11 41.50
CA LEU A 256 10.51 -32.25 42.38
C LEU A 256 11.35 -31.05 42.78
N VAL A 257 10.84 -29.84 42.58
CA VAL A 257 11.47 -28.60 43.01
C VAL A 257 10.54 -27.88 43.97
N GLY A 258 11.04 -27.51 45.14
CA GLY A 258 10.28 -26.83 46.18
C GLY A 258 10.93 -25.54 46.62
N ARG A 259 10.12 -24.61 47.13
CA ARG A 259 10.58 -23.39 47.81
C ARG A 259 9.95 -23.26 49.19
N GLU A 260 10.67 -22.64 50.11
CA GLU A 260 10.20 -22.37 51.48
C GLU A 260 9.69 -23.66 52.16
N ALA A 261 8.45 -23.72 52.66
CA ALA A 261 7.94 -24.94 53.29
C ALA A 261 7.89 -26.16 52.35
N GLY A 262 7.76 -25.92 51.03
CA GLY A 262 7.88 -26.96 50.02
C GLY A 262 9.31 -27.51 49.93
N ALA A 263 10.33 -26.65 50.05
CA ALA A 263 11.72 -27.06 50.11
C ALA A 263 12.03 -27.87 51.38
N ASP A 264 11.49 -27.45 52.53
CA ASP A 264 11.62 -28.19 53.79
C ASP A 264 11.05 -29.61 53.69
N SER A 265 9.89 -29.75 53.04
CA SER A 265 9.26 -31.05 52.80
C SER A 265 10.14 -31.96 51.94
N LEU A 266 10.82 -31.42 50.92
CA LEU A 266 11.72 -32.18 50.06
C LEU A 266 13.05 -32.53 50.75
N ARG A 267 13.62 -31.64 51.58
CA ARG A 267 14.86 -31.92 52.35
C ARG A 267 14.70 -33.04 53.37
N ALA A 268 13.48 -33.29 53.83
CA ALA A 268 13.19 -34.38 54.74
C ALA A 268 13.32 -35.77 54.08
N LEU A 269 13.34 -35.83 52.75
CA LEU A 269 13.45 -37.07 51.99
C LEU A 269 14.89 -37.59 51.94
N LYS A 270 15.01 -38.92 51.92
CA LYS A 270 16.26 -39.66 51.79
C LYS A 270 16.26 -40.49 50.52
N VAL A 271 17.44 -40.74 49.97
CA VAL A 271 17.61 -41.67 48.85
C VAL A 271 16.98 -43.03 49.20
N GLY A 272 16.10 -43.51 48.32
CA GLY A 272 15.30 -44.73 48.48
C GLY A 272 13.89 -44.52 49.03
N ASP A 273 13.55 -43.33 49.56
CA ASP A 273 12.20 -43.06 50.08
C ASP A 273 11.14 -43.17 48.96
N PRO A 274 9.98 -43.81 49.23
CA PRO A 274 8.90 -43.90 48.26
C PRO A 274 8.22 -42.53 48.10
N VAL A 275 8.00 -42.14 46.84
CA VAL A 275 7.32 -40.91 46.46
C VAL A 275 6.31 -41.24 45.35
N SER A 276 5.09 -40.76 45.48
CA SER A 276 4.10 -40.86 44.39
C SER A 276 3.39 -39.54 44.14
N VAL A 277 3.15 -39.26 42.87
CA VAL A 277 2.41 -38.09 42.39
C VAL A 277 1.09 -38.52 41.79
N SER A 278 0.04 -37.73 42.04
CA SER A 278 -1.26 -37.89 41.40
C SER A 278 -1.78 -36.50 41.07
N TYR A 279 -2.13 -36.26 39.82
CA TYR A 279 -2.66 -34.98 39.38
C TYR A 279 -3.71 -35.12 38.29
N SER A 280 -4.58 -34.13 38.19
CA SER A 280 -5.52 -33.99 37.08
C SER A 280 -5.80 -32.53 36.76
N PRO A 281 -5.93 -32.15 35.48
CA PRO A 281 -6.52 -30.87 35.13
C PRO A 281 -8.02 -30.88 35.48
N ARG A 282 -8.49 -29.83 36.15
CA ARG A 282 -9.90 -29.63 36.50
C ARG A 282 -10.45 -28.41 35.78
N THR A 283 -11.49 -28.60 34.98
CA THR A 283 -12.20 -27.52 34.28
C THR A 283 -13.26 -26.89 35.17
N SER A 284 -13.54 -25.61 34.95
CA SER A 284 -14.58 -24.86 35.69
C SER A 284 -16.01 -25.36 35.45
N ASP A 285 -16.25 -26.06 34.33
CA ASP A 285 -17.55 -26.61 33.95
C ASP A 285 -17.65 -28.14 34.07
N GLY A 286 -16.58 -28.81 34.53
CA GLY A 286 -16.51 -30.27 34.68
C GLY A 286 -16.31 -31.03 33.38
N SER A 287 -16.09 -30.36 32.25
CA SER A 287 -15.78 -31.00 30.96
C SER A 287 -14.40 -31.68 30.95
N THR A 288 -14.27 -32.75 30.16
CA THR A 288 -12.98 -33.36 29.85
C THR A 288 -12.48 -32.84 28.50
N LEU A 289 -11.25 -32.32 28.49
CA LEU A 289 -10.66 -31.69 27.31
C LEU A 289 -9.73 -32.65 26.58
N ARG A 290 -9.82 -32.68 25.26
CA ARG A 290 -8.85 -33.33 24.38
C ARG A 290 -7.68 -32.38 24.05
N THR A 291 -8.01 -31.11 23.85
CA THR A 291 -7.05 -30.06 23.53
C THR A 291 -7.34 -28.86 24.42
N ALA A 292 -6.31 -28.28 25.03
CA ALA A 292 -6.44 -27.02 25.76
C ALA A 292 -5.16 -26.19 25.63
N ILE A 293 -5.34 -24.89 25.49
CA ILE A 293 -4.26 -23.90 25.44
C ILE A 293 -4.66 -22.67 26.24
N GLY A 294 -3.72 -22.09 26.97
CA GLY A 294 -3.95 -20.87 27.75
C GLY A 294 -4.25 -19.65 26.87
N GLY A 295 -4.88 -18.67 27.49
CA GLY A 295 -5.05 -17.31 26.98
C GLY A 295 -5.29 -16.37 28.16
N ASN A 296 -5.39 -15.06 27.89
CA ASN A 296 -5.42 -14.07 28.95
C ASN A 296 -6.80 -13.42 29.11
N GLN A 297 -7.04 -12.30 28.41
CA GLN A 297 -8.24 -11.51 28.60
C GLN A 297 -9.46 -12.16 27.93
N ILE A 298 -10.54 -12.36 28.68
CA ILE A 298 -11.84 -12.74 28.10
C ILE A 298 -12.39 -11.55 27.32
N LEU A 299 -12.68 -11.76 26.03
CA LEU A 299 -13.18 -10.75 25.10
C LEU A 299 -14.70 -10.73 25.06
N ILE A 300 -15.32 -11.92 25.05
CA ILE A 300 -16.77 -12.07 25.02
C ILE A 300 -17.15 -13.19 25.98
N LYS A 301 -18.14 -12.93 26.82
CA LYS A 301 -18.72 -13.91 27.75
C LYS A 301 -20.22 -13.94 27.59
N ASP A 302 -20.77 -15.10 27.27
CA ASP A 302 -22.20 -15.34 27.12
C ASP A 302 -22.90 -14.36 26.15
N GLY A 303 -22.18 -13.95 25.09
CA GLY A 303 -22.63 -12.99 24.08
C GLY A 303 -22.41 -11.52 24.42
N ALA A 304 -21.94 -11.21 25.63
CA ALA A 304 -21.62 -9.86 26.05
C ALA A 304 -20.13 -9.52 25.84
N VAL A 305 -19.86 -8.45 25.09
CA VAL A 305 -18.52 -7.88 24.91
C VAL A 305 -17.98 -7.43 26.27
N GLN A 306 -16.75 -7.84 26.57
CA GLN A 306 -16.00 -7.39 27.73
C GLN A 306 -15.06 -6.26 27.32
N SER A 307 -14.73 -5.37 28.26
CA SER A 307 -13.79 -4.26 28.04
C SER A 307 -12.67 -4.35 29.06
N PRO A 308 -11.78 -5.36 28.95
CA PRO A 308 -10.61 -5.42 29.80
C PRO A 308 -9.76 -4.14 29.58
N PRO A 309 -9.13 -3.60 30.64
CA PRO A 309 -8.29 -2.43 30.52
C PRO A 309 -7.10 -2.73 29.61
N ASP A 310 -6.86 -1.81 28.67
CA ASP A 310 -5.77 -1.86 27.71
C ASP A 310 -5.49 -0.42 27.26
N ASP A 311 -4.23 -0.01 27.29
CA ASP A 311 -3.76 1.30 26.88
C ASP A 311 -2.83 1.24 25.67
N GLN A 312 -2.60 0.03 25.13
CA GLN A 312 -1.63 -0.19 24.06
C GLN A 312 -2.31 -0.58 22.74
N TYR A 313 -1.99 0.17 21.70
CA TYR A 313 -2.26 -0.26 20.33
C TYR A 313 -1.21 -1.30 19.90
N ALA A 314 -1.64 -2.49 19.51
CA ALA A 314 -0.72 -3.58 19.15
C ALA A 314 -1.34 -4.54 18.13
N ALA A 315 -0.49 -5.37 17.51
CA ALA A 315 -0.95 -6.57 16.82
C ALA A 315 -1.64 -7.50 17.83
N ARG A 316 -2.73 -8.16 17.44
CA ARG A 316 -3.54 -9.00 18.34
C ARG A 316 -3.90 -10.33 17.70
N GLY A 317 -4.11 -11.34 18.53
CA GLY A 317 -4.67 -12.63 18.16
C GLY A 317 -5.87 -12.97 19.03
N ALA A 318 -6.90 -13.61 18.48
CA ALA A 318 -8.05 -14.06 19.25
C ALA A 318 -8.60 -15.41 18.78
N VAL A 319 -9.21 -16.11 19.72
CA VAL A 319 -9.97 -17.34 19.48
C VAL A 319 -11.36 -17.19 20.09
N GLY A 320 -12.39 -17.60 19.35
CA GLY A 320 -13.76 -17.59 19.85
C GLY A 320 -14.62 -18.68 19.24
N PHE A 321 -15.79 -18.88 19.83
CA PHE A 321 -16.75 -19.88 19.41
C PHE A 321 -18.15 -19.31 19.36
N ASN A 322 -18.98 -19.86 18.49
CA ASN A 322 -20.42 -19.62 18.55
C ASN A 322 -21.05 -20.26 19.81
N ARG A 323 -22.35 -20.03 20.02
CA ARG A 323 -23.04 -20.39 21.27
C ARG A 323 -22.95 -21.86 21.67
N ASP A 324 -22.97 -22.79 20.70
CA ASP A 324 -22.94 -24.22 20.95
C ASP A 324 -21.54 -24.85 20.78
N GLY A 325 -20.52 -24.05 20.47
CA GLY A 325 -19.15 -24.54 20.27
C GLY A 325 -18.92 -25.28 18.95
N SER A 326 -19.91 -25.33 18.04
CA SER A 326 -19.77 -26.02 16.75
C SER A 326 -19.01 -25.22 15.70
N LYS A 327 -18.84 -23.91 15.90
CA LYS A 327 -18.04 -23.04 15.04
C LYS A 327 -16.99 -22.31 15.84
N MET A 328 -15.78 -22.30 15.30
CA MET A 328 -14.62 -21.60 15.82
C MET A 328 -14.22 -20.45 14.90
N TYR A 329 -13.81 -19.36 15.50
CA TYR A 329 -13.33 -18.14 14.86
C TYR A 329 -11.92 -17.86 15.35
N LEU A 330 -10.99 -17.72 14.42
CA LEU A 330 -9.64 -17.21 14.65
C LEU A 330 -9.53 -15.83 14.03
N LEU A 331 -8.82 -14.93 14.68
CA LEU A 331 -8.55 -13.59 14.17
C LEU A 331 -7.12 -13.21 14.49
N THR A 332 -6.38 -12.75 13.48
CA THR A 332 -5.13 -12.00 13.64
C THR A 332 -5.32 -10.60 13.10
N VAL A 333 -4.83 -9.61 13.83
CA VAL A 333 -4.78 -8.21 13.42
C VAL A 333 -3.34 -7.79 13.46
N ASP A 334 -2.80 -7.35 12.32
CA ASP A 334 -1.41 -6.90 12.24
C ASP A 334 -1.25 -5.56 12.98
N GLY A 335 -0.03 -5.19 13.37
CA GLY A 335 0.20 -3.97 14.14
C GLY A 335 1.64 -3.47 14.08
N LYS A 336 1.86 -2.23 14.54
CA LYS A 336 3.17 -1.53 14.54
C LYS A 336 3.81 -1.41 13.15
N GLN A 337 3.00 -1.30 12.11
CA GLN A 337 3.46 -1.14 10.73
C GLN A 337 2.62 -0.06 10.04
N THR A 338 3.18 0.64 9.06
CA THR A 338 2.45 1.67 8.28
C THR A 338 1.14 1.14 7.73
N ASN A 339 1.12 -0.14 7.36
CA ASN A 339 -0.03 -0.81 6.75
C ASN A 339 -1.07 -1.33 7.74
N SER A 340 -0.78 -1.32 9.04
CA SER A 340 -1.69 -1.71 10.12
C SER A 340 -1.14 -1.20 11.45
N ALA A 341 -1.81 -0.24 12.07
CA ALA A 341 -1.32 0.33 13.33
C ALA A 341 -1.45 -0.68 14.51
N GLY A 342 -2.45 -1.56 14.46
CA GLY A 342 -2.83 -2.47 15.56
C GLY A 342 -4.29 -2.29 15.93
N ILE A 343 -4.68 -2.77 17.11
CA ILE A 343 -5.94 -2.42 17.81
C ILE A 343 -5.80 -2.55 19.34
N TYR A 344 -6.73 -1.93 20.06
CA TYR A 344 -6.99 -2.20 21.47
C TYR A 344 -7.73 -3.53 21.67
N VAL A 345 -7.62 -4.11 22.86
CA VAL A 345 -8.32 -5.36 23.22
C VAL A 345 -9.85 -5.20 23.17
N ALA A 346 -10.38 -4.01 23.48
CA ALA A 346 -11.82 -3.74 23.39
C ALA A 346 -12.33 -3.75 21.93
N GLU A 347 -11.51 -3.32 20.98
CA GLU A 347 -11.82 -3.36 19.55
C GLU A 347 -11.75 -4.81 19.05
N LEU A 348 -10.76 -5.57 19.49
CA LEU A 348 -10.65 -7.00 19.20
C LEU A 348 -11.91 -7.77 19.63
N ALA A 349 -12.45 -7.43 20.81
CA ALA A 349 -13.70 -8.03 21.30
C ALA A 349 -14.91 -7.73 20.40
N LYS A 350 -15.03 -6.50 19.89
CA LYS A 350 -16.07 -6.12 18.92
C LYS A 350 -15.90 -6.86 17.60
N MET A 351 -14.67 -6.95 17.07
CA MET A 351 -14.38 -7.68 15.85
C MET A 351 -14.72 -9.18 15.98
N MET A 352 -14.41 -9.80 17.12
CA MET A 352 -14.82 -11.19 17.39
C MET A 352 -16.34 -11.35 17.44
N GLN A 353 -17.07 -10.35 17.96
CA GLN A 353 -18.53 -10.35 17.97
C GLN A 353 -19.08 -10.23 16.53
N GLU A 354 -18.50 -9.38 15.68
CA GLU A 354 -18.85 -9.25 14.26
C GLU A 354 -18.66 -10.56 13.49
N LEU A 355 -17.62 -11.33 13.81
CA LEU A 355 -17.38 -12.66 13.24
C LEU A 355 -18.43 -13.69 13.70
N GLY A 356 -19.17 -13.41 14.79
CA GLY A 356 -20.23 -14.25 15.34
C GLY A 356 -19.83 -15.05 16.58
N ALA A 357 -18.73 -14.67 17.25
CA ALA A 357 -18.35 -15.30 18.50
C ALA A 357 -19.33 -14.95 19.63
N TYR A 358 -19.77 -15.97 20.35
CA TYR A 358 -20.58 -15.87 21.58
C TYR A 358 -19.70 -15.91 22.83
N ASN A 359 -18.56 -16.61 22.75
CA ASN A 359 -17.47 -16.54 23.73
C ASN A 359 -16.15 -16.35 22.97
N ALA A 360 -15.26 -15.52 23.48
CA ALA A 360 -13.96 -15.28 22.88
C ALA A 360 -12.90 -14.89 23.91
N ILE A 361 -11.64 -15.20 23.62
CA ILE A 361 -10.48 -14.89 24.45
C ILE A 361 -9.35 -14.32 23.60
N ASN A 362 -8.59 -13.41 24.20
CA ASN A 362 -7.34 -12.90 23.65
C ASN A 362 -6.23 -13.93 23.87
N ILE A 363 -5.49 -14.21 22.80
CA ILE A 363 -4.25 -15.01 22.84
C ILE A 363 -3.05 -14.08 22.73
N ASP A 364 -1.82 -14.61 22.75
CA ASP A 364 -0.64 -13.76 22.68
C ASP A 364 -0.60 -12.96 21.37
N GLY A 365 -0.20 -11.70 21.48
CA GLY A 365 -0.24 -10.70 20.41
C GLY A 365 1.14 -10.18 20.05
N GLY A 366 1.21 -8.95 19.56
CA GLY A 366 2.48 -8.34 19.11
C GLY A 366 3.16 -9.21 18.05
N GLY A 367 4.48 -9.35 18.16
CA GLY A 367 5.29 -10.14 17.21
C GLY A 367 4.96 -11.64 17.18
N SER A 368 4.24 -12.14 18.19
CA SER A 368 3.77 -13.53 18.23
C SER A 368 2.59 -13.79 17.28
N SER A 369 1.82 -12.75 16.92
CA SER A 369 0.60 -12.88 16.10
C SER A 369 0.92 -13.50 14.74
N THR A 370 0.51 -14.75 14.53
CA THR A 370 0.89 -15.54 13.36
C THR A 370 -0.27 -16.44 12.93
N LEU A 371 -0.70 -16.34 11.68
CA LEU A 371 -1.71 -17.21 11.06
C LEU A 371 -1.17 -17.85 9.78
N PHE A 372 -1.19 -19.17 9.75
CA PHE A 372 -0.90 -19.98 8.58
C PHE A 372 -2.16 -20.62 8.02
N ALA A 373 -2.29 -20.68 6.70
CA ALA A 373 -3.36 -21.41 6.04
C ALA A 373 -2.89 -22.08 4.74
N ARG A 374 -3.44 -23.25 4.45
CA ARG A 374 -3.14 -24.00 3.22
C ARG A 374 -3.71 -23.30 2.00
N LYS A 375 -2.93 -23.14 0.93
CA LYS A 375 -3.43 -22.68 -0.38
C LYS A 375 -4.23 -23.80 -1.07
N VAL A 376 -5.30 -23.46 -1.79
CA VAL A 376 -6.15 -24.46 -2.48
C VAL A 376 -5.32 -25.28 -3.47
N GLY A 377 -5.40 -26.61 -3.38
CA GLY A 377 -4.62 -27.52 -4.24
C GLY A 377 -3.14 -27.64 -3.88
N SER A 378 -2.72 -27.11 -2.73
CA SER A 378 -1.37 -27.27 -2.17
C SER A 378 -1.42 -28.04 -0.85
N SER A 379 -0.34 -28.72 -0.48
CA SER A 379 -0.12 -29.25 0.88
C SER A 379 0.59 -28.27 1.80
N GLU A 380 1.17 -27.20 1.24
CA GLU A 380 1.95 -26.21 2.00
C GLU A 380 1.04 -25.18 2.68
N LEU A 381 1.43 -24.79 3.89
CA LEU A 381 0.83 -23.69 4.63
C LEU A 381 1.57 -22.39 4.28
N ALA A 382 0.82 -21.37 3.91
CA ALA A 382 1.34 -20.02 3.68
C ALA A 382 1.06 -19.15 4.90
N LEU A 383 1.99 -18.24 5.22
CA LEU A 383 1.77 -17.19 6.20
C LEU A 383 0.80 -16.17 5.60
N GLU A 384 -0.28 -15.85 6.31
CA GLU A 384 -1.39 -15.01 5.79
C GLU A 384 -1.38 -13.57 6.35
N ASN A 385 -0.64 -13.35 7.44
CA ASN A 385 -0.52 -12.07 8.12
C ASN A 385 0.92 -11.54 8.11
N SER A 386 1.13 -10.29 8.56
CA SER A 386 2.45 -9.66 8.63
C SER A 386 2.90 -9.53 10.10
N PRO A 387 3.82 -10.38 10.57
CA PRO A 387 4.33 -10.31 11.94
C PRO A 387 4.95 -8.95 12.26
N SER A 388 4.61 -8.36 13.40
CA SER A 388 5.01 -6.99 13.75
C SER A 388 6.52 -6.80 13.99
N ASP A 389 7.27 -7.90 14.14
CA ASP A 389 8.73 -7.87 14.30
C ASP A 389 9.46 -7.91 12.94
N GLY A 390 8.72 -7.86 11.82
CA GLY A 390 9.25 -8.00 10.45
C GLY A 390 9.56 -9.43 10.05
N SER A 391 9.52 -10.38 10.99
CA SER A 391 9.67 -11.82 10.77
C SER A 391 8.88 -12.61 11.80
N GLU A 392 8.66 -13.90 11.53
CA GLU A 392 7.95 -14.80 12.43
C GLU A 392 8.73 -14.98 13.74
N ARG A 393 8.10 -14.65 14.87
CA ARG A 393 8.71 -14.81 16.20
C ARG A 393 8.64 -16.28 16.66
N PRO A 394 9.70 -16.81 17.30
CA PRO A 394 9.58 -18.03 18.09
C PRO A 394 8.56 -17.87 19.23
N VAL A 395 7.63 -18.81 19.35
CA VAL A 395 6.59 -18.79 20.39
C VAL A 395 6.54 -20.13 21.12
N ALA A 396 5.93 -20.16 22.29
CA ALA A 396 5.86 -21.37 23.11
C ALA A 396 4.97 -22.48 22.50
N ASN A 397 3.79 -22.10 22.01
CA ASN A 397 2.76 -23.03 21.58
C ASN A 397 1.75 -22.39 20.61
N GLY A 398 0.83 -23.21 20.10
CA GLY A 398 -0.21 -22.78 19.18
C GLY A 398 -1.31 -23.80 18.98
N LEU A 399 -2.18 -23.54 18.00
CA LEU A 399 -3.26 -24.44 17.61
C LEU A 399 -3.15 -24.81 16.13
N ALA A 400 -3.18 -26.10 15.83
CA ALA A 400 -3.34 -26.60 14.46
C ALA A 400 -4.79 -26.94 14.18
N ILE A 401 -5.34 -26.39 13.11
CA ILE A 401 -6.64 -26.79 12.57
C ILE A 401 -6.40 -27.94 11.60
N THR A 402 -7.00 -29.10 11.87
CA THR A 402 -6.85 -30.30 11.04
C THR A 402 -8.13 -30.60 10.27
N ALA A 403 -7.98 -31.16 9.08
CA ALA A 403 -9.10 -31.60 8.25
C ALA A 403 -9.04 -33.12 8.01
N PRO A 404 -10.16 -33.77 7.63
CA PRO A 404 -10.15 -35.13 7.09
C PRO A 404 -9.15 -35.28 5.94
N ALA A 405 -8.51 -36.46 5.85
CA ALA A 405 -7.64 -36.76 4.72
C ALA A 405 -8.48 -36.81 3.43
N GLY A 406 -8.06 -36.04 2.43
CA GLY A 406 -8.72 -36.03 1.14
C GLY A 406 -8.41 -37.27 0.30
N SER A 407 -9.28 -37.57 -0.65
CA SER A 407 -9.15 -38.71 -1.53
C SER A 407 -7.97 -38.62 -2.51
N GLY A 408 -7.39 -37.42 -2.69
CA GLY A 408 -6.42 -37.11 -3.74
C GLY A 408 -7.01 -37.20 -5.16
N LYS A 409 -8.33 -37.41 -5.29
CA LYS A 409 -9.01 -37.50 -6.57
C LYS A 409 -9.44 -36.10 -7.01
N LEU A 410 -9.04 -35.75 -8.23
CA LEU A 410 -9.34 -34.46 -8.82
C LEU A 410 -10.85 -34.19 -8.84
N THR A 411 -11.25 -33.17 -8.08
CA THR A 411 -12.62 -32.67 -7.98
C THR A 411 -12.78 -31.31 -8.66
N GLY A 412 -11.72 -30.48 -8.67
CA GLY A 412 -11.73 -29.20 -9.35
C GLY A 412 -10.35 -28.62 -9.59
N PHE A 413 -10.31 -27.44 -10.20
CA PHE A 413 -9.09 -26.66 -10.38
C PHE A 413 -9.24 -25.30 -9.71
N TRP A 414 -8.20 -24.84 -9.05
CA TRP A 414 -8.03 -23.45 -8.64
C TRP A 414 -7.22 -22.75 -9.71
N VAL A 415 -7.84 -21.79 -10.42
CA VAL A 415 -7.21 -21.13 -11.57
C VAL A 415 -6.90 -19.69 -11.20
N SER A 416 -5.64 -19.30 -11.40
CA SER A 416 -5.14 -17.95 -11.15
C SER A 416 -4.16 -17.53 -12.25
N THR A 417 -3.76 -16.27 -12.26
CA THR A 417 -2.52 -15.85 -12.90
C THR A 417 -1.35 -16.57 -12.24
N LYS A 418 -0.29 -16.83 -13.00
CA LYS A 418 0.93 -17.43 -12.43
C LYS A 418 1.68 -16.42 -11.58
N ALA A 419 1.75 -15.16 -12.04
CA ALA A 419 2.21 -14.05 -11.23
C ALA A 419 1.23 -13.77 -10.10
N ASP A 420 1.75 -13.64 -8.88
CA ASP A 420 0.98 -13.22 -7.72
C ASP A 420 0.65 -11.72 -7.84
N PRO A 421 -0.63 -11.31 -7.77
CA PRO A 421 -0.99 -9.90 -7.79
C PRO A 421 -0.25 -9.06 -6.76
N GLU A 422 0.15 -9.60 -5.60
CA GLU A 422 0.89 -8.84 -4.57
C GLU A 422 2.35 -8.53 -4.99
N ASN A 423 2.93 -9.31 -5.90
CA ASN A 423 4.35 -9.19 -6.31
C ASN A 423 4.54 -8.81 -7.79
N ALA A 424 3.46 -8.78 -8.58
CA ALA A 424 3.54 -8.49 -10.00
C ALA A 424 4.01 -7.04 -10.25
N PRO A 425 4.79 -6.79 -11.33
CA PRO A 425 5.25 -5.45 -11.69
C PRO A 425 4.11 -4.43 -11.74
N THR A 426 4.33 -3.24 -11.15
CA THR A 426 3.34 -2.18 -11.09
C THR A 426 3.98 -0.79 -11.09
N VAL A 427 3.15 0.22 -11.38
CA VAL A 427 3.47 1.64 -11.17
C VAL A 427 2.40 2.32 -10.31
N ASP A 428 1.62 1.52 -9.59
CA ASP A 428 0.62 1.99 -8.65
C ASP A 428 1.29 2.58 -7.40
N PRO A 429 0.59 3.42 -6.62
CA PRO A 429 1.16 4.01 -5.40
C PRO A 429 1.57 2.98 -4.33
N GLN A 430 1.07 1.74 -4.44
CA GLN A 430 1.38 0.62 -3.55
C GLN A 430 1.90 -0.57 -4.36
N PRO A 431 2.79 -1.41 -3.79
CA PRO A 431 3.16 -2.68 -4.39
C PRO A 431 1.93 -3.56 -4.67
N GLY A 432 1.99 -4.27 -5.78
CA GLY A 432 0.93 -5.15 -6.27
C GLY A 432 0.40 -4.71 -7.63
N GLY A 433 0.55 -5.55 -8.64
CA GLY A 433 0.20 -5.25 -10.02
C GLY A 433 -1.16 -5.79 -10.45
N HIS A 434 -1.43 -5.66 -11.74
CA HIS A 434 -2.67 -6.12 -12.37
C HIS A 434 -2.44 -7.28 -13.35
N PRO A 435 -1.97 -8.46 -12.90
CA PRO A 435 -1.70 -9.59 -13.80
C PRO A 435 -2.97 -10.17 -14.42
N ASP A 436 -4.15 -9.81 -13.93
CA ASP A 436 -5.45 -10.09 -14.55
C ASP A 436 -5.67 -9.30 -15.85
N ARG A 437 -4.85 -8.27 -16.10
CA ARG A 437 -4.87 -7.45 -17.32
C ARG A 437 -3.77 -7.89 -18.29
N VAL A 438 -4.04 -7.71 -19.59
CA VAL A 438 -3.11 -8.04 -20.68
C VAL A 438 -3.40 -7.20 -21.93
N PHE A 439 -2.38 -6.84 -22.70
CA PHE A 439 -2.55 -6.08 -23.94
C PHE A 439 -2.82 -7.01 -25.14
N PRO A 440 -3.58 -6.57 -26.16
CA PRO A 440 -3.73 -7.29 -27.42
C PRO A 440 -2.38 -7.68 -28.03
N GLY A 441 -2.23 -8.95 -28.43
CA GLY A 441 -1.00 -9.49 -29.00
C GLY A 441 0.03 -9.97 -27.98
N LEU A 442 -0.20 -9.74 -26.68
CA LEU A 442 0.65 -10.24 -25.60
C LEU A 442 0.02 -11.45 -24.90
N THR A 443 0.76 -12.02 -23.95
CA THR A 443 0.40 -13.24 -23.26
C THR A 443 0.25 -13.06 -21.75
N ARG A 444 -0.46 -14.00 -21.13
CA ARG A 444 -0.53 -14.15 -19.68
C ARG A 444 -0.42 -15.61 -19.29
N ARG A 445 0.46 -15.93 -18.36
CA ARG A 445 0.61 -17.31 -17.86
C ARG A 445 -0.39 -17.57 -16.75
N LEU A 446 -1.09 -18.70 -16.84
CA LEU A 446 -2.08 -19.13 -15.86
C LEU A 446 -1.60 -20.39 -15.13
N SER A 447 -2.05 -20.52 -13.88
CA SER A 447 -1.90 -21.73 -13.08
C SER A 447 -3.26 -22.42 -12.91
N ALA A 448 -3.26 -23.74 -12.77
CA ALA A 448 -4.44 -24.52 -12.44
C ALA A 448 -4.06 -25.61 -11.43
N ALA A 449 -4.13 -25.27 -10.14
CA ALA A 449 -3.86 -26.22 -9.07
C ALA A 449 -5.06 -27.19 -8.94
N GLY A 450 -4.83 -28.47 -9.21
CA GLY A 450 -5.85 -29.51 -9.05
C GLY A 450 -6.11 -29.75 -7.56
N TYR A 451 -7.39 -29.87 -7.19
CA TYR A 451 -7.78 -30.14 -5.80
C TYR A 451 -8.83 -31.23 -5.68
N ASP A 452 -8.86 -31.91 -4.53
CA ASP A 452 -9.85 -32.92 -4.17
C ASP A 452 -11.03 -32.35 -3.34
N GLU A 453 -11.95 -33.20 -2.87
CA GLU A 453 -13.11 -32.76 -2.09
C GLU A 453 -12.75 -32.02 -0.79
N THR A 454 -11.48 -32.09 -0.34
CA THR A 454 -10.98 -31.38 0.83
C THR A 454 -10.22 -30.09 0.50
N TYR A 455 -10.19 -29.68 -0.77
CA TYR A 455 -9.31 -28.62 -1.30
C TYR A 455 -7.81 -28.92 -1.17
N GLY A 456 -7.43 -30.14 -0.80
CA GLY A 456 -6.05 -30.62 -0.81
C GLY A 456 -5.54 -30.91 -2.23
N PRO A 457 -4.23 -31.15 -2.41
CA PRO A 457 -3.64 -31.34 -3.72
C PRO A 457 -4.17 -32.61 -4.41
N ALA A 458 -4.53 -32.49 -5.69
CA ALA A 458 -4.95 -33.61 -6.52
C ALA A 458 -4.32 -33.54 -7.91
N ALA A 459 -3.73 -34.64 -8.37
CA ALA A 459 -3.06 -34.69 -9.66
C ALA A 459 -4.05 -34.57 -10.82
N GLY A 460 -3.80 -33.64 -11.75
CA GLY A 460 -4.65 -33.47 -12.91
C GLY A 460 -4.08 -32.52 -13.96
N THR A 461 -3.89 -32.99 -15.20
CA THR A 461 -3.54 -32.12 -16.32
C THR A 461 -4.82 -31.48 -16.88
N PRO A 462 -4.97 -30.15 -16.83
CA PRO A 462 -6.17 -29.49 -17.34
C PRO A 462 -6.17 -29.42 -18.87
N ALA A 463 -7.37 -29.43 -19.45
CA ALA A 463 -7.64 -28.82 -20.74
C ALA A 463 -8.17 -27.40 -20.53
N TRP A 464 -7.87 -26.51 -21.46
CA TRP A 464 -8.16 -25.08 -21.33
C TRP A 464 -9.19 -24.59 -22.35
N LEU A 465 -10.03 -23.64 -21.94
CA LEU A 465 -11.01 -22.95 -22.78
C LEU A 465 -11.03 -21.47 -22.43
N ALA A 466 -11.13 -20.59 -23.43
CA ALA A 466 -11.37 -19.16 -23.24
C ALA A 466 -12.68 -18.75 -23.92
N ALA A 467 -13.52 -17.97 -23.21
CA ALA A 467 -14.79 -17.48 -23.75
C ALA A 467 -15.06 -16.02 -23.32
N PRO A 468 -15.44 -15.12 -24.27
CA PRO A 468 -15.55 -15.37 -25.70
C PRO A 468 -14.18 -15.51 -26.38
N GLY A 469 -14.06 -16.43 -27.35
CA GLY A 469 -12.80 -16.67 -28.08
C GLY A 469 -12.35 -15.52 -29.00
N THR A 470 -13.20 -14.52 -29.20
CA THR A 470 -12.87 -13.28 -29.92
C THR A 470 -11.89 -12.42 -29.12
N VAL A 471 -11.99 -12.40 -27.79
CA VAL A 471 -11.10 -11.61 -26.92
C VAL A 471 -9.72 -12.25 -26.81
N GLY A 472 -9.64 -13.59 -26.81
CA GLY A 472 -8.38 -14.31 -26.88
C GLY A 472 -8.54 -15.83 -26.79
N SER A 473 -7.42 -16.54 -26.83
CA SER A 473 -7.36 -18.00 -26.78
C SER A 473 -6.32 -18.47 -25.77
N VAL A 474 -6.57 -19.58 -25.09
CA VAL A 474 -5.62 -20.21 -24.16
C VAL A 474 -5.09 -21.51 -24.78
N ASP A 475 -3.78 -21.72 -24.70
CA ASP A 475 -3.15 -22.93 -25.22
C ASP A 475 -3.11 -24.08 -24.19
N ARG A 476 -2.50 -25.21 -24.59
CA ARG A 476 -2.42 -26.40 -23.73
C ARG A 476 -1.50 -26.21 -22.51
N ALA A 477 -0.58 -25.26 -22.56
CA ALA A 477 0.33 -24.95 -21.45
C ALA A 477 -0.30 -23.99 -20.43
N GLY A 478 -1.52 -23.49 -20.69
CA GLY A 478 -2.16 -22.49 -19.84
C GLY A 478 -1.66 -21.07 -20.11
N VAL A 479 -1.10 -20.81 -21.29
CA VAL A 479 -0.76 -19.45 -21.72
C VAL A 479 -1.95 -18.87 -22.46
N PHE A 480 -2.49 -17.78 -21.93
CA PHE A 480 -3.52 -17.01 -22.59
C PHE A 480 -2.89 -16.04 -23.59
N HIS A 481 -3.41 -16.01 -24.81
CA HIS A 481 -2.99 -15.18 -25.93
C HIS A 481 -4.10 -14.17 -26.24
N ALA A 482 -3.85 -12.90 -25.91
CA ALA A 482 -4.82 -11.82 -26.05
C ALA A 482 -4.96 -11.37 -27.52
N ARG A 483 -6.18 -11.01 -27.95
CA ARG A 483 -6.48 -10.63 -29.35
C ARG A 483 -7.20 -9.31 -29.49
N HIS A 484 -8.34 -9.16 -28.83
CA HIS A 484 -9.19 -7.96 -28.89
C HIS A 484 -9.55 -7.51 -27.49
N SER A 485 -9.68 -6.20 -27.29
CA SER A 485 -10.08 -5.64 -26.00
C SER A 485 -11.39 -6.24 -25.51
N GLY A 486 -11.53 -6.32 -24.18
CA GLY A 486 -12.72 -6.81 -23.50
C GLY A 486 -12.41 -7.87 -22.45
N THR A 487 -13.47 -8.40 -21.84
CA THR A 487 -13.36 -9.38 -20.75
C THR A 487 -13.47 -10.81 -21.27
N VAL A 488 -12.60 -11.69 -20.81
CA VAL A 488 -12.63 -13.13 -21.12
C VAL A 488 -12.64 -13.95 -19.83
N THR A 489 -13.37 -15.07 -19.84
CA THR A 489 -13.26 -16.08 -18.79
C THR A 489 -12.45 -17.26 -19.32
N VAL A 490 -11.32 -17.55 -18.66
CA VAL A 490 -10.50 -18.73 -18.94
C VAL A 490 -10.88 -19.84 -17.97
N THR A 491 -11.12 -21.04 -18.49
CA THR A 491 -11.57 -22.21 -17.74
C THR A 491 -10.58 -23.36 -17.91
N ALA A 492 -10.02 -23.84 -16.80
CA ALA A 492 -9.34 -25.14 -16.74
C ALA A 492 -10.37 -26.23 -16.46
N HIS A 493 -10.30 -27.37 -17.14
CA HIS A 493 -11.22 -28.48 -16.92
C HIS A 493 -10.62 -29.85 -17.23
N ARG A 494 -11.12 -30.90 -16.56
CA ARG A 494 -10.86 -32.31 -16.86
C ARG A 494 -12.04 -33.16 -16.39
N GLY A 495 -12.80 -33.71 -17.32
CA GLY A 495 -14.06 -34.38 -16.98
C GLY A 495 -15.04 -33.41 -16.30
N ALA A 496 -15.48 -33.73 -15.09
CA ALA A 496 -16.35 -32.85 -14.29
C ALA A 496 -15.59 -31.75 -13.51
N ALA A 497 -14.27 -31.93 -13.29
CA ALA A 497 -13.44 -30.98 -12.57
C ALA A 497 -13.26 -29.70 -13.40
N ARG A 498 -13.47 -28.54 -12.79
CA ARG A 498 -13.38 -27.23 -13.44
C ARG A 498 -12.91 -26.14 -12.49
N GLY A 499 -12.25 -25.12 -13.04
CA GLY A 499 -11.84 -23.88 -12.38
C GLY A 499 -11.81 -22.73 -13.37
N LYS A 500 -11.97 -21.49 -12.90
CA LYS A 500 -12.10 -20.32 -13.78
C LYS A 500 -11.37 -19.12 -13.23
N VAL A 501 -10.82 -18.31 -14.13
CA VAL A 501 -10.30 -16.96 -13.86
C VAL A 501 -10.86 -15.99 -14.91
N LYS A 502 -11.08 -14.74 -14.53
CA LYS A 502 -11.41 -13.67 -15.49
C LYS A 502 -10.13 -12.91 -15.81
N LEU A 503 -9.96 -12.56 -17.08
CA LEU A 503 -8.91 -11.66 -17.54
C LEU A 503 -9.52 -10.51 -18.32
N HIS A 504 -8.82 -9.39 -18.34
CA HIS A 504 -9.19 -8.18 -19.05
C HIS A 504 -8.15 -7.87 -20.12
N VAL A 505 -8.57 -7.92 -21.38
CA VAL A 505 -7.74 -7.45 -22.49
C VAL A 505 -7.94 -5.95 -22.64
N LEU A 506 -6.87 -5.18 -22.46
CA LEU A 506 -6.87 -3.72 -22.47
C LEU A 506 -6.98 -3.15 -23.89
N GLY A 507 -6.91 -1.82 -24.00
CA GLY A 507 -6.66 -1.13 -25.26
C GLY A 507 -5.31 -1.49 -25.87
N SER A 508 -5.03 -0.98 -27.08
CA SER A 508 -3.74 -1.21 -27.72
C SER A 508 -2.59 -0.62 -26.88
N LEU A 509 -1.50 -1.38 -26.74
CA LEU A 509 -0.26 -0.92 -26.12
C LEU A 509 0.24 0.35 -26.83
N THR A 510 0.53 1.40 -26.06
CA THR A 510 1.03 2.69 -26.56
C THR A 510 2.47 2.95 -26.15
N ARG A 511 2.89 2.44 -24.98
CA ARG A 511 4.27 2.50 -24.47
C ARG A 511 4.51 1.39 -23.45
N ILE A 512 5.78 1.16 -23.15
CA ILE A 512 6.24 0.34 -22.02
C ILE A 512 7.16 1.18 -21.13
N GLY A 513 7.27 0.80 -19.86
CA GLY A 513 8.23 1.34 -18.91
C GLY A 513 8.70 0.23 -17.97
N ALA A 514 9.72 0.51 -17.17
CA ALA A 514 10.09 -0.33 -16.04
C ALA A 514 9.41 0.19 -14.77
N ASP A 515 9.19 -0.69 -13.80
CA ASP A 515 8.69 -0.34 -12.46
C ASP A 515 9.76 0.32 -11.58
N THR A 516 11.03 0.15 -11.93
CA THR A 516 12.17 0.87 -11.36
C THR A 516 12.90 1.72 -12.40
N GLY A 517 13.42 2.87 -11.96
CA GLY A 517 14.23 3.75 -12.80
C GLY A 517 15.66 3.26 -13.03
N ARG A 518 16.20 2.39 -12.16
CA ARG A 518 17.54 1.77 -12.29
C ARG A 518 17.69 0.55 -11.39
N VAL A 519 18.64 -0.33 -11.70
CA VAL A 519 19.06 -1.42 -10.82
C VAL A 519 20.50 -1.17 -10.34
N GLY A 520 20.65 -0.84 -9.06
CA GLY A 520 21.96 -0.68 -8.42
C GLY A 520 22.39 -1.97 -7.72
N LEU A 521 23.54 -2.52 -8.09
CA LEU A 521 24.15 -3.69 -7.46
C LEU A 521 25.40 -3.24 -6.70
N ALA A 522 25.45 -3.50 -5.39
CA ALA A 522 26.55 -3.05 -4.54
C ALA A 522 27.91 -3.64 -4.94
N ASP A 523 27.93 -4.89 -5.43
CA ASP A 523 29.13 -5.61 -5.84
C ASP A 523 28.80 -6.78 -6.79
N GLY A 524 29.80 -7.61 -7.13
CA GLY A 524 29.69 -8.74 -8.04
C GLY A 524 28.86 -9.93 -7.50
N SER A 525 28.51 -9.93 -6.22
CA SER A 525 27.67 -10.94 -5.57
C SER A 525 26.21 -10.51 -5.43
N ALA A 526 25.95 -9.21 -5.51
CA ALA A 526 24.63 -8.62 -5.37
C ALA A 526 23.68 -9.03 -6.51
N THR A 527 22.39 -9.09 -6.17
CA THR A 527 21.29 -9.33 -7.11
C THR A 527 20.27 -8.22 -6.99
N GLY A 528 19.60 -7.91 -8.10
CA GLY A 528 18.47 -6.99 -8.12
C GLY A 528 17.44 -7.48 -9.11
N ASP A 529 16.36 -6.72 -9.25
CA ASP A 529 15.25 -7.07 -10.12
C ASP A 529 14.61 -5.81 -10.71
N PHE A 530 13.90 -6.03 -11.81
CA PHE A 530 13.00 -5.05 -12.39
C PHE A 530 11.87 -5.77 -13.14
N GLY A 531 10.69 -5.18 -13.10
CA GLY A 531 9.55 -5.54 -13.90
C GLY A 531 9.33 -4.59 -15.07
N VAL A 532 8.50 -5.02 -16.02
CA VAL A 532 8.13 -4.22 -17.19
C VAL A 532 6.62 -4.02 -17.19
N VAL A 533 6.18 -2.77 -17.33
CA VAL A 533 4.78 -2.38 -17.30
C VAL A 533 4.40 -1.76 -18.64
N GLY A 534 3.31 -2.24 -19.24
CA GLY A 534 2.73 -1.65 -20.44
C GLY A 534 1.63 -0.65 -20.11
N TYR A 535 1.34 0.24 -21.05
CA TYR A 535 0.31 1.28 -20.93
C TYR A 535 -0.54 1.32 -22.20
N ASP A 536 -1.85 1.54 -22.08
CA ASP A 536 -2.69 1.95 -23.21
C ASP A 536 -2.91 3.47 -23.26
N ALA A 537 -3.74 3.92 -24.20
CA ALA A 537 -4.05 5.35 -24.41
C ALA A 537 -4.94 5.95 -23.31
N SER A 538 -5.58 5.13 -22.48
CA SER A 538 -6.44 5.57 -21.37
C SER A 538 -5.74 5.44 -20.02
N GLY A 539 -4.43 5.17 -20.01
CA GLY A 539 -3.65 5.06 -18.78
C GLY A 539 -3.85 3.75 -18.03
N TYR A 540 -4.49 2.74 -18.63
CA TYR A 540 -4.51 1.40 -18.04
C TYR A 540 -3.15 0.75 -18.14
N THR A 541 -2.74 0.14 -17.03
CA THR A 541 -1.47 -0.57 -16.92
C THR A 541 -1.69 -2.07 -16.81
N ALA A 542 -0.70 -2.83 -17.29
CA ALA A 542 -0.57 -4.25 -16.99
C ALA A 542 0.91 -4.67 -16.99
N PRO A 543 1.33 -5.61 -16.13
CA PRO A 543 2.68 -6.17 -16.19
C PRO A 543 2.88 -6.90 -17.52
N ILE A 544 4.06 -6.83 -18.11
CA ILE A 544 4.43 -7.56 -19.32
C ILE A 544 5.08 -8.88 -18.92
N GLU A 545 4.63 -10.01 -19.48
CA GLU A 545 5.31 -11.29 -19.27
C GLU A 545 6.73 -11.22 -19.85
N PRO A 546 7.76 -11.71 -19.14
CA PRO A 546 9.11 -11.79 -19.70
C PRO A 546 9.19 -12.57 -21.04
N ALA A 547 8.25 -13.49 -21.27
CA ALA A 547 8.15 -14.25 -22.52
C ALA A 547 7.72 -13.40 -23.74
N ASP A 548 7.10 -12.24 -23.50
CA ASP A 548 6.70 -11.29 -24.55
C ASP A 548 7.78 -10.24 -24.83
N ALA A 549 8.90 -10.29 -24.11
CA ALA A 549 9.99 -9.32 -24.20
C ALA A 549 11.29 -9.96 -24.67
N THR A 550 12.11 -9.18 -25.36
CA THR A 550 13.51 -9.54 -25.66
C THR A 550 14.44 -8.48 -25.09
N LEU A 551 15.56 -8.92 -24.53
CA LEU A 551 16.54 -8.04 -23.90
C LEU A 551 17.81 -7.91 -24.74
N ASP A 552 18.33 -6.69 -24.84
CA ASP A 552 19.69 -6.41 -25.33
C ASP A 552 20.51 -5.80 -24.18
N TYR A 553 21.62 -6.45 -23.82
CA TYR A 553 22.47 -6.05 -22.69
C TYR A 553 23.88 -6.67 -22.77
N ASP A 554 24.82 -6.16 -21.97
CA ASP A 554 26.17 -6.71 -21.85
C ASP A 554 26.19 -8.06 -21.08
N HIS A 555 26.18 -9.16 -21.82
CA HIS A 555 26.29 -10.52 -21.27
C HIS A 555 27.61 -10.84 -20.58
N SER A 556 28.66 -10.03 -20.80
CA SER A 556 29.95 -10.17 -20.09
C SER A 556 29.91 -9.56 -18.69
N LEU A 557 29.01 -8.59 -18.46
CA LEU A 557 28.82 -7.93 -17.17
C LEU A 557 27.66 -8.52 -16.38
N LEU A 558 26.56 -8.89 -17.04
CA LEU A 558 25.31 -9.28 -16.38
C LEU A 558 24.83 -10.68 -16.77
N SER A 559 24.05 -11.28 -15.89
CA SER A 559 23.15 -12.40 -16.19
C SER A 559 21.74 -11.99 -15.80
N ILE A 560 20.80 -12.05 -16.73
CA ILE A 560 19.40 -11.72 -16.47
C ILE A 560 18.54 -12.97 -16.61
N GLY A 561 17.82 -13.32 -15.55
CA GLY A 561 16.84 -14.40 -15.50
C GLY A 561 15.43 -13.86 -15.29
N THR A 562 14.47 -14.74 -14.99
CA THR A 562 13.08 -14.37 -14.70
C THR A 562 12.58 -15.13 -13.50
N ASP A 563 11.71 -14.53 -12.70
CA ASP A 563 11.05 -15.20 -11.57
C ASP A 563 9.65 -15.75 -11.95
N ALA A 564 8.88 -16.16 -10.95
CA ALA A 564 7.51 -16.65 -11.13
C ALA A 564 6.46 -15.53 -11.28
N ASP A 565 6.78 -14.34 -10.78
CA ASP A 565 5.91 -13.17 -10.69
C ASP A 565 6.00 -12.24 -11.90
N GLY A 566 6.92 -12.55 -12.83
CA GLY A 566 7.07 -11.85 -14.09
C GLY A 566 8.13 -10.75 -14.04
N ASN A 567 8.99 -10.73 -13.02
CA ASN A 567 10.14 -9.85 -12.95
C ASN A 567 11.35 -10.46 -13.66
N PHE A 568 12.25 -9.59 -14.09
CA PHE A 568 13.60 -9.95 -14.50
C PHE A 568 14.55 -9.88 -13.31
N THR A 569 15.30 -10.97 -13.06
CA THR A 569 16.31 -11.00 -11.99
C THR A 569 17.68 -10.73 -12.58
N VAL A 570 18.36 -9.69 -12.11
CA VAL A 570 19.67 -9.24 -12.56
C VAL A 570 20.75 -9.71 -11.59
N LYS A 571 21.80 -10.34 -12.12
CA LYS A 571 23.01 -10.71 -11.36
C LYS A 571 24.25 -10.14 -12.03
N ALA A 572 25.14 -9.57 -11.23
CA ALA A 572 26.45 -9.16 -11.70
C ALA A 572 27.37 -10.37 -11.96
N LYS A 573 28.31 -10.20 -12.89
CA LYS A 573 29.40 -11.15 -13.17
C LYS A 573 30.79 -10.58 -12.88
N LYS A 574 30.86 -9.29 -12.54
CA LYS A 574 32.08 -8.55 -12.21
C LYS A 574 31.77 -7.64 -11.02
N ASP A 575 32.79 -7.26 -10.26
CA ASP A 575 32.62 -6.40 -9.08
C ASP A 575 32.35 -4.93 -9.41
N SER A 576 32.56 -4.53 -10.67
CA SER A 576 32.27 -3.18 -11.14
C SER A 576 31.91 -3.17 -12.62
N GLY A 577 31.02 -2.26 -13.00
CA GLY A 577 30.67 -1.94 -14.38
C GLY A 577 29.31 -1.27 -14.48
N ALA A 578 28.95 -0.80 -15.67
CA ALA A 578 27.60 -0.36 -15.94
C ALA A 578 27.16 -0.83 -17.33
N ALA A 579 25.88 -1.14 -17.46
CA ALA A 579 25.27 -1.53 -18.72
C ALA A 579 23.84 -1.00 -18.80
N LEU A 580 23.41 -0.75 -20.03
CA LEU A 580 22.03 -0.39 -20.33
C LEU A 580 21.29 -1.65 -20.80
N VAL A 581 20.24 -2.04 -20.08
CA VAL A 581 19.36 -3.13 -20.50
C VAL A 581 18.25 -2.53 -21.34
N THR A 582 18.25 -2.80 -22.65
CA THR A 582 17.15 -2.38 -23.53
C THR A 582 16.13 -3.50 -23.63
N VAL A 583 14.91 -3.22 -23.20
CA VAL A 583 13.77 -4.14 -23.26
C VAL A 583 12.96 -3.82 -24.51
N HIS A 584 12.69 -4.83 -25.34
CA HIS A 584 11.83 -4.71 -26.51
C HIS A 584 10.53 -5.52 -26.32
N VAL A 585 9.38 -4.89 -26.54
CA VAL A 585 8.06 -5.54 -26.58
C VAL A 585 7.37 -5.14 -27.89
N GLY A 586 7.42 -6.04 -28.87
CA GLY A 586 7.00 -5.72 -30.24
C GLY A 586 7.81 -4.54 -30.80
N ARG A 587 7.13 -3.40 -31.05
CA ARG A 587 7.78 -2.16 -31.55
C ARG A 587 8.20 -1.19 -30.45
N PHE A 588 7.82 -1.44 -29.20
CA PHE A 588 8.05 -0.53 -28.09
C PHE A 588 9.32 -0.91 -27.35
N THR A 589 10.03 0.11 -26.86
CA THR A 589 11.29 -0.07 -26.13
C THR A 589 11.32 0.77 -24.87
N THR A 590 11.92 0.22 -23.83
CA THR A 590 12.32 0.97 -22.63
C THR A 590 13.73 0.54 -22.22
N GLN A 591 14.42 1.39 -21.47
CA GLN A 591 15.78 1.16 -21.03
C GLN A 591 15.83 1.12 -19.51
N VAL A 592 16.56 0.15 -18.97
CA VAL A 592 16.82 0.01 -17.53
C VAL A 592 18.33 0.09 -17.32
N PRO A 593 18.83 1.18 -16.72
CA PRO A 593 20.24 1.30 -16.38
C PRO A 593 20.58 0.34 -15.24
N VAL A 594 21.66 -0.43 -15.40
CA VAL A 594 22.18 -1.34 -14.38
C VAL A 594 23.62 -0.95 -14.07
N THR A 595 23.91 -0.74 -12.79
CA THR A 595 25.25 -0.39 -12.31
C THR A 595 25.71 -1.40 -11.28
N VAL A 596 26.99 -1.74 -11.31
CA VAL A 596 27.63 -2.65 -10.36
C VAL A 596 28.82 -1.95 -9.71
N GLY A 597 28.90 -2.03 -8.39
CA GLY A 597 29.96 -1.40 -7.60
C GLY A 597 29.67 0.07 -7.32
N LEU A 598 30.07 0.52 -6.14
CA LEU A 598 30.08 1.93 -5.74
C LEU A 598 31.49 2.32 -5.33
N THR A 599 31.91 3.54 -5.68
CA THR A 599 33.15 4.17 -5.21
C THR A 599 32.80 5.35 -4.34
N ASP A 600 33.48 5.48 -3.19
CA ASP A 600 33.36 6.64 -2.31
C ASP A 600 34.20 7.79 -2.86
N GLU A 601 33.52 8.82 -3.36
CA GLU A 601 34.15 10.05 -3.82
C GLU A 601 34.00 11.13 -2.73
N PRO A 602 35.09 11.67 -2.16
CA PRO A 602 35.01 12.73 -1.16
C PRO A 602 34.33 13.98 -1.72
N VAL A 603 33.33 14.50 -0.99
CA VAL A 603 32.64 15.76 -1.32
C VAL A 603 33.10 16.88 -0.40
N ALA A 604 33.11 16.64 0.91
CA ALA A 604 33.63 17.59 1.90
C ALA A 604 34.09 16.84 3.16
N ASN A 605 35.35 17.06 3.56
CA ASN A 605 35.91 16.54 4.82
C ASN A 605 35.89 17.58 5.96
N PHE A 606 35.42 18.80 5.67
CA PHE A 606 35.26 19.89 6.64
C PHE A 606 36.53 20.38 7.36
N ASP A 607 37.73 20.02 6.88
CA ASP A 607 38.99 20.60 7.35
C ASP A 607 39.08 22.13 7.13
N ASP A 608 38.23 22.66 6.23
CA ASP A 608 38.05 24.08 5.96
C ASP A 608 36.84 24.71 6.69
N ALA A 609 36.35 24.08 7.78
CA ALA A 609 35.14 24.49 8.51
C ALA A 609 35.03 26.00 8.81
N ALA A 610 36.15 26.69 9.03
CA ALA A 610 36.18 28.14 9.26
C ALA A 610 35.76 29.00 8.05
N GLN A 611 35.70 28.44 6.84
CA GLN A 611 35.27 29.11 5.61
C GLN A 611 33.78 28.89 5.29
N TRP A 612 33.12 27.97 5.97
CA TRP A 612 31.68 27.74 5.83
C TRP A 612 30.87 28.85 6.47
N SER A 613 29.71 29.16 5.91
CA SER A 613 28.86 30.27 6.36
C SER A 613 27.53 29.79 6.94
N PHE A 614 27.14 30.40 8.06
CA PHE A 614 25.87 30.15 8.73
C PHE A 614 24.76 31.03 8.15
N SER A 615 23.59 30.46 7.97
CA SER A 615 22.33 31.21 7.84
C SER A 615 21.19 30.39 8.46
N ALA A 616 20.02 30.97 8.64
CA ALA A 616 18.89 30.26 9.24
C ALA A 616 17.55 30.79 8.73
N ALA A 617 16.51 29.95 8.82
CA ALA A 617 15.12 30.33 8.63
C ALA A 617 14.40 30.22 9.97
N ARG A 618 13.85 31.34 10.45
CA ARG A 618 13.09 31.42 11.71
C ARG A 618 13.85 30.84 12.91
N ALA A 619 15.18 30.95 12.91
CA ALA A 619 16.11 30.45 13.93
C ALA A 619 17.37 31.34 13.99
N THR A 620 18.20 31.17 15.02
CA THR A 620 19.54 31.80 15.13
C THR A 620 20.60 30.72 15.43
N GLY A 621 21.89 31.04 15.33
CA GLY A 621 22.95 30.06 15.55
C GLY A 621 24.31 30.49 14.99
N SER A 622 25.25 29.54 14.91
CA SER A 622 26.59 29.77 14.37
C SER A 622 27.27 28.48 13.90
N LEU A 623 28.31 28.64 13.07
CA LEU A 623 29.25 27.56 12.72
C LEU A 623 30.61 27.80 13.39
N SER A 624 31.32 26.71 13.70
CA SER A 624 32.70 26.73 14.19
C SER A 624 33.45 25.46 13.80
N ALA A 625 34.78 25.52 13.76
CA ALA A 625 35.62 24.33 13.61
C ALA A 625 35.74 23.58 14.95
N ALA A 626 35.56 22.26 14.92
CA ALA A 626 35.74 21.38 16.08
C ALA A 626 36.92 20.42 15.84
N ALA A 627 37.88 20.42 16.77
CA ALA A 627 39.11 19.63 16.64
C ALA A 627 38.93 18.13 16.97
N ASP A 628 37.80 17.78 17.59
CA ASP A 628 37.36 16.43 17.95
C ASP A 628 36.40 15.85 16.90
N GLY A 629 36.71 16.08 15.61
CA GLY A 629 35.99 15.47 14.49
C GLY A 629 36.11 13.95 14.47
N HIS A 630 35.27 13.30 13.66
CA HIS A 630 35.36 11.87 13.43
C HIS A 630 36.68 11.54 12.72
N THR A 631 37.02 12.32 11.69
CA THR A 631 38.30 12.30 11.00
C THR A 631 38.83 13.71 10.86
N GLY A 632 39.80 14.10 11.71
CA GLY A 632 40.38 15.45 11.63
C GLY A 632 39.45 16.52 12.19
N THR A 633 39.20 17.60 11.44
CA THR A 633 38.39 18.73 11.89
C THR A 633 36.95 18.61 11.40
N ALA A 634 35.97 18.61 12.31
CA ALA A 634 34.55 18.62 11.93
C ALA A 634 33.97 20.04 11.87
N LEU A 635 32.91 20.21 11.09
CA LEU A 635 32.08 21.42 11.14
C LEU A 635 31.08 21.29 12.28
N SER A 636 31.21 22.14 13.30
CA SER A 636 30.24 22.23 14.39
C SER A 636 29.21 23.31 14.07
N MET A 637 27.94 22.97 14.25
CA MET A 637 26.81 23.88 14.09
C MET A 637 26.06 23.98 15.41
N SER A 638 25.81 25.21 15.86
CA SER A 638 24.88 25.50 16.96
C SER A 638 23.65 26.24 16.41
N TYR A 639 22.49 25.99 17.00
CA TYR A 639 21.25 26.62 16.59
C TYR A 639 20.25 26.76 17.74
N ASP A 640 19.39 27.77 17.63
CA ASP A 640 18.30 28.07 18.53
C ASP A 640 16.97 28.00 17.77
N PHE A 641 16.21 26.93 18.02
CA PHE A 641 14.90 26.67 17.44
C PHE A 641 13.74 27.13 18.34
N THR A 642 14.00 27.97 19.35
CA THR A 642 12.97 28.60 20.20
C THR A 642 12.36 29.87 19.58
N GLN A 643 12.88 30.33 18.44
CA GLN A 643 12.57 31.64 17.85
C GLN A 643 11.20 31.71 17.16
N SER A 644 10.58 30.57 16.84
CA SER A 644 9.30 30.49 16.14
C SER A 644 8.63 29.13 16.42
N THR A 645 7.32 29.06 16.17
CA THR A 645 6.55 27.80 16.14
C THR A 645 6.31 27.27 14.72
N GLY A 646 6.73 28.01 13.67
CA GLY A 646 6.72 27.50 12.30
C GLY A 646 7.85 26.48 12.07
N THR A 647 8.10 26.06 10.83
CA THR A 647 9.31 25.27 10.49
C THR A 647 10.56 26.12 10.65
N ARG A 648 11.56 25.60 11.38
CA ARG A 648 12.86 26.25 11.64
C ARG A 648 13.96 25.45 10.97
N ALA A 649 14.99 26.13 10.49
CA ALA A 649 16.15 25.48 9.90
C ALA A 649 17.44 26.26 10.15
N ALA A 650 18.54 25.53 10.33
CA ALA A 650 19.89 26.04 10.47
C ALA A 650 20.77 25.51 9.33
N TYR A 651 21.33 26.42 8.52
CA TYR A 651 22.02 26.10 7.28
C TYR A 651 23.54 26.26 7.41
N ALA A 652 24.28 25.27 6.91
CA ALA A 652 25.70 25.33 6.62
C ALA A 652 25.90 25.43 5.10
N LYS A 653 26.39 26.58 4.63
CA LYS A 653 26.67 26.83 3.22
C LYS A 653 28.19 26.76 2.96
N PRO A 654 28.64 25.98 1.95
CA PRO A 654 30.06 25.89 1.60
C PRO A 654 30.60 27.23 1.08
N PRO A 655 31.93 27.45 1.17
CA PRO A 655 32.57 28.69 0.69
C PRO A 655 32.39 28.90 -0.82
N ALA A 656 32.22 27.82 -1.59
CA ALA A 656 31.83 27.82 -2.99
C ALA A 656 30.90 26.63 -3.28
N PRO A 657 30.03 26.68 -4.31
CA PRO A 657 29.23 25.53 -4.70
C PRO A 657 30.12 24.32 -5.05
N ILE A 658 29.84 23.15 -4.46
CA ILE A 658 30.65 21.94 -4.64
C ILE A 658 29.99 21.03 -5.66
N THR A 659 30.52 20.94 -6.87
CA THR A 659 30.04 20.03 -7.91
C THR A 659 30.51 18.60 -7.63
N VAL A 660 29.57 17.68 -7.52
CA VAL A 660 29.83 16.26 -7.26
C VAL A 660 30.06 15.53 -8.59
N PRO A 661 31.17 14.77 -8.73
CA PRO A 661 31.45 14.02 -9.95
C PRO A 661 30.50 12.82 -10.12
N GLY A 662 30.24 12.47 -11.38
CA GLY A 662 29.46 11.28 -11.74
C GLY A 662 27.97 11.37 -11.42
N GLN A 663 27.34 10.22 -11.20
CA GLN A 663 25.91 10.06 -10.92
C GLN A 663 25.70 9.37 -9.56
N PRO A 664 25.97 10.04 -8.42
CA PRO A 664 25.89 9.40 -7.11
C PRO A 664 24.53 8.74 -6.86
N GLN A 665 24.55 7.55 -6.28
CA GLN A 665 23.35 6.82 -5.86
C GLN A 665 22.96 7.12 -4.43
N ALA A 666 23.92 7.56 -3.62
CA ALA A 666 23.72 7.98 -2.25
C ALA A 666 24.83 8.94 -1.81
N PHE A 667 24.61 9.61 -0.69
CA PHE A 667 25.61 10.39 0.02
C PHE A 667 25.76 9.84 1.44
N GLY A 668 26.99 9.55 1.83
CA GLY A 668 27.31 9.13 3.19
C GLY A 668 27.96 10.26 3.97
N MET A 669 27.67 10.38 5.26
CA MET A 669 28.36 11.34 6.15
C MET A 669 28.34 10.87 7.59
N TRP A 670 29.28 11.36 8.40
CA TRP A 670 29.27 11.19 9.84
C TRP A 670 28.59 12.38 10.51
N LEU A 671 27.62 12.10 11.39
CA LEU A 671 26.94 13.11 12.20
C LEU A 671 27.05 12.78 13.69
N TYR A 672 27.46 13.76 14.48
CA TYR A 672 27.37 13.73 15.93
C TYR A 672 26.03 14.32 16.36
N GLY A 673 25.10 13.45 16.76
CA GLY A 673 23.76 13.85 17.19
C GLY A 673 23.65 14.10 18.70
N ASN A 674 22.67 14.90 19.10
CA ASN A 674 22.32 15.16 20.50
C ASN A 674 20.94 14.58 20.89
N GLY A 675 20.27 13.87 19.99
CA GLY A 675 19.03 13.13 20.26
C GLY A 675 17.75 13.96 20.31
N HIS A 676 17.77 15.22 19.84
CA HIS A 676 16.58 16.09 19.88
C HIS A 676 15.59 15.84 18.73
N GLY A 677 16.00 15.09 17.70
CA GLY A 677 15.14 14.69 16.60
C GLY A 677 15.09 15.68 15.43
N GLU A 678 16.06 16.58 15.28
CA GLU A 678 16.16 17.42 14.08
C GLU A 678 16.37 16.59 12.79
N TRP A 679 15.95 17.14 11.66
CA TRP A 679 15.94 16.45 10.37
C TRP A 679 17.12 16.88 9.47
N PRO A 680 18.16 16.05 9.31
CA PRO A 680 19.32 16.36 8.47
C PRO A 680 18.96 16.30 6.99
N THR A 681 19.37 17.33 6.24
CA THR A 681 19.07 17.48 4.83
C THR A 681 20.29 17.99 4.06
N LEU A 682 20.60 17.33 2.94
CA LEU A 682 21.48 17.85 1.90
C LEU A 682 20.63 18.53 0.82
N ASP A 683 20.94 19.78 0.52
CA ASP A 683 20.31 20.54 -0.56
C ASP A 683 21.28 20.63 -1.74
N PHE A 684 20.97 19.90 -2.81
CA PHE A 684 21.71 19.96 -4.06
C PHE A 684 20.96 20.75 -5.12
N ILE A 685 21.68 21.30 -6.09
CA ILE A 685 21.12 21.82 -7.33
C ILE A 685 21.53 20.87 -8.45
N ASP A 686 20.56 20.36 -9.21
CA ASP A 686 20.83 19.49 -10.35
C ASP A 686 21.23 20.25 -11.62
N ALA A 687 21.52 19.52 -12.69
CA ALA A 687 21.93 20.10 -13.97
C ALA A 687 20.84 20.95 -14.65
N GLN A 688 19.57 20.84 -14.23
CA GLN A 688 18.49 21.70 -14.69
C GLN A 688 18.26 22.93 -13.79
N GLY A 689 19.04 23.08 -12.72
CA GLY A 689 18.86 24.17 -11.76
C GLY A 689 17.76 23.90 -10.72
N THR A 690 17.27 22.66 -10.61
CA THR A 690 16.26 22.27 -9.63
C THR A 690 16.90 21.88 -8.30
N HIS A 691 16.33 22.35 -7.20
CA HIS A 691 16.75 21.94 -5.86
C HIS A 691 16.34 20.50 -5.59
N GLN A 692 17.28 19.65 -5.17
CA GLN A 692 17.14 18.24 -4.79
C GLN A 692 17.40 18.11 -3.29
N LEU A 693 16.32 17.99 -2.51
CA LEU A 693 16.40 17.91 -1.05
C LEU A 693 16.51 16.46 -0.59
N LEU A 694 17.73 16.02 -0.29
CA LEU A 694 17.99 14.65 0.18
C LEU A 694 17.96 14.63 1.71
N ARG A 695 16.94 13.99 2.28
CA ARG A 695 16.69 13.97 3.72
C ARG A 695 17.08 12.62 4.34
N GLY A 696 17.80 12.65 5.46
CA GLY A 696 18.11 11.47 6.25
C GLY A 696 17.03 11.16 7.29
N ASP A 697 17.28 10.16 8.15
CA ASP A 697 16.41 9.91 9.31
C ASP A 697 16.49 11.05 10.34
N TYR A 698 15.43 11.25 11.12
CA TYR A 698 15.44 12.16 12.27
C TYR A 698 16.56 11.79 13.26
N MET A 699 17.28 12.80 13.74
CA MET A 699 18.43 12.64 14.65
C MET A 699 18.02 12.33 16.09
N THR A 700 17.53 11.11 16.33
CA THR A 700 17.11 10.61 17.65
C THR A 700 18.23 9.93 18.45
N TRP A 701 19.45 9.88 17.92
CA TRP A 701 20.61 9.28 18.57
C TRP A 701 21.54 10.33 19.19
N THR A 702 22.35 9.88 20.14
CA THR A 702 23.45 10.65 20.72
C THR A 702 24.80 10.11 20.26
N GLY A 703 25.75 10.99 19.92
CA GLY A 703 27.09 10.60 19.48
C GLY A 703 27.23 10.44 17.96
N TRP A 704 28.40 9.98 17.52
CA TRP A 704 28.73 9.76 16.11
C TRP A 704 27.94 8.59 15.51
N LYS A 705 27.30 8.83 14.36
CA LYS A 705 26.67 7.81 13.53
C LYS A 705 26.94 8.12 12.06
N TYR A 706 27.34 7.10 11.30
CA TYR A 706 27.37 7.18 9.84
C TYR A 706 25.95 7.06 9.32
N ILE A 707 25.54 8.00 8.50
CA ILE A 707 24.26 7.96 7.80
C ILE A 707 24.51 7.92 6.29
N GLU A 708 23.62 7.26 5.57
CA GLU A 708 23.60 7.26 4.11
C GLU A 708 22.23 7.74 3.63
N ILE A 709 22.23 8.67 2.68
CA ILE A 709 21.02 9.27 2.11
C ILE A 709 20.98 8.96 0.62
N GLY A 710 19.98 8.21 0.18
CA GLY A 710 19.80 7.84 -1.22
C GLY A 710 19.48 9.04 -2.13
N VAL A 711 19.98 9.01 -3.36
CA VAL A 711 19.61 9.95 -4.42
C VAL A 711 18.44 9.34 -5.22
N PRO A 712 17.27 10.01 -5.30
CA PRO A 712 16.12 9.54 -6.07
C PRO A 712 16.49 9.23 -7.53
N ALA A 713 15.79 8.26 -8.13
CA ALA A 713 15.93 7.99 -9.55
C ALA A 713 15.33 9.15 -10.38
N GLY A 714 15.95 9.46 -11.52
CA GLY A 714 15.48 10.53 -12.42
C GLY A 714 16.05 11.93 -12.14
N VAL A 715 16.82 12.09 -11.06
CA VAL A 715 17.64 13.28 -10.81
C VAL A 715 18.66 13.43 -11.94
N ALA A 716 18.88 14.66 -12.42
CA ALA A 716 19.93 14.90 -13.40
C ALA A 716 21.25 15.33 -12.77
N TYR A 717 22.31 15.12 -13.52
CA TYR A 717 23.68 15.27 -13.04
C TYR A 717 24.47 16.21 -13.97
N PRO A 718 25.49 16.93 -13.44
CA PRO A 718 26.04 16.82 -12.08
C PRO A 718 25.15 17.47 -11.01
N LEU A 719 25.27 16.95 -9.78
CA LEU A 719 24.69 17.59 -8.59
C LEU A 719 25.69 18.60 -8.02
N THR A 720 25.19 19.76 -7.57
CA THR A 720 26.01 20.78 -6.92
C THR A 720 25.51 21.01 -5.50
N LEU A 721 26.33 20.72 -4.49
CA LEU A 721 25.97 20.95 -3.08
C LEU A 721 25.78 22.45 -2.85
N SER A 722 24.55 22.82 -2.53
CA SER A 722 24.16 24.19 -2.20
C SER A 722 24.35 24.46 -0.71
N ARG A 723 23.91 23.52 0.14
CA ARG A 723 24.03 23.59 1.60
C ARG A 723 23.70 22.25 2.26
N PHE A 724 24.21 22.07 3.48
CA PHE A 724 23.65 21.13 4.45
C PHE A 724 22.78 21.90 5.44
N TYR A 725 21.71 21.29 5.95
CA TYR A 725 20.96 21.87 7.06
C TYR A 725 20.24 20.85 7.92
N VAL A 726 19.87 21.29 9.11
CA VAL A 726 18.91 20.59 9.97
C VAL A 726 17.64 21.41 10.10
N ALA A 727 16.50 20.73 10.14
CA ALA A 727 15.19 21.37 10.33
C ALA A 727 14.41 20.76 11.49
N GLU A 728 13.58 21.58 12.14
CA GLU A 728 12.55 21.15 13.09
C GLU A 728 11.20 21.67 12.59
N THR A 729 10.29 20.73 12.32
CA THR A 729 8.98 20.97 11.73
C THR A 729 7.86 20.92 12.78
N ARG A 730 8.12 20.40 13.98
CA ARG A 730 7.13 20.30 15.06
C ARG A 730 7.01 21.64 15.79
N ALA A 731 5.80 22.19 15.78
CA ALA A 731 5.50 23.48 16.39
C ALA A 731 5.61 23.48 17.92
N ASP A 732 5.38 22.34 18.56
CA ASP A 732 5.35 22.16 20.01
C ASP A 732 6.72 21.86 20.64
N THR A 733 7.74 21.63 19.82
CA THR A 733 9.07 21.26 20.28
C THR A 733 10.01 22.42 20.11
N GLN A 734 10.55 23.00 21.19
CA GLN A 734 11.46 24.15 21.14
C GLN A 734 12.70 23.88 21.98
N TYR A 735 13.88 24.06 21.38
CA TYR A 735 15.16 23.77 22.03
C TYR A 735 16.30 24.55 21.38
N GLN A 736 17.42 24.60 22.10
CA GLN A 736 18.72 24.94 21.55
C GLN A 736 19.50 23.64 21.36
N GLY A 737 20.17 23.52 20.22
CA GLY A 737 20.87 22.31 19.85
C GLY A 737 22.23 22.59 19.23
N SER A 738 22.99 21.53 19.07
CA SER A 738 24.21 21.54 18.30
C SER A 738 24.42 20.18 17.65
N LEU A 739 25.23 20.15 16.59
CA LEU A 739 25.71 18.93 15.97
C LEU A 739 27.12 19.14 15.43
N MET A 740 27.79 18.04 15.10
CA MET A 740 29.00 18.07 14.29
C MET A 740 28.79 17.20 13.06
N LEU A 741 29.34 17.64 11.94
CA LEU A 741 29.26 16.94 10.66
C LEU A 741 30.66 16.78 10.08
N ASP A 742 30.91 15.60 9.52
CA ASP A 742 32.23 15.19 9.05
C ASP A 742 32.14 14.18 7.88
N ASP A 743 33.21 14.06 7.09
CA ASP A 743 33.40 13.01 6.07
C ASP A 743 32.21 12.82 5.09
N LEU A 744 31.73 13.91 4.45
CA LEU A 744 30.71 13.82 3.41
C LEU A 744 31.30 13.20 2.14
N VAL A 745 30.79 12.02 1.76
CA VAL A 745 31.18 11.27 0.57
C VAL A 745 29.99 11.01 -0.35
N ALA A 746 30.24 10.96 -1.65
CA ALA A 746 29.30 10.56 -2.67
C ALA A 746 29.55 9.09 -3.05
N LYS A 747 28.50 8.27 -3.05
CA LYS A 747 28.56 6.87 -3.49
C LYS A 747 28.33 6.82 -5.00
N VAL A 748 29.41 6.86 -5.77
CA VAL A 748 29.37 7.01 -7.23
C VAL A 748 29.50 5.65 -7.93
N PRO A 749 28.51 5.24 -8.73
CA PRO A 749 28.62 4.05 -9.57
C PRO A 749 29.41 4.39 -10.86
N PRO A 750 29.90 3.38 -11.60
CA PRO A 750 30.33 3.60 -12.97
C PRO A 750 29.24 4.26 -13.82
N ALA A 751 29.60 5.24 -14.63
CA ALA A 751 28.64 6.02 -15.41
C ALA A 751 27.94 5.17 -16.48
N VAL A 752 26.64 5.41 -16.66
CA VAL A 752 25.83 4.86 -17.74
C VAL A 752 25.14 6.02 -18.45
N ASP A 753 25.28 6.05 -19.78
CA ASP A 753 24.57 7.03 -20.60
C ASP A 753 23.15 6.53 -20.87
N THR A 754 22.17 7.38 -20.61
CA THR A 754 20.74 7.05 -20.73
C THR A 754 20.06 8.18 -21.49
N SER A 755 19.27 7.86 -22.50
CA SER A 755 18.43 8.86 -23.14
C SER A 755 17.27 9.24 -22.20
N ALA A 756 16.96 10.53 -22.12
CA ALA A 756 15.75 10.98 -21.43
C ALA A 756 14.52 10.29 -22.03
N PRO A 757 13.56 9.82 -21.19
CA PRO A 757 12.34 9.23 -21.68
C PRO A 757 11.54 10.28 -22.48
N PRO A 758 10.81 9.86 -23.54
CA PRO A 758 9.98 10.77 -24.30
C PRO A 758 8.86 11.34 -23.43
N THR A 759 8.54 12.62 -23.62
CA THR A 759 7.41 13.28 -22.95
C THR A 759 6.10 12.58 -23.30
N VAL A 760 5.40 12.09 -22.29
CA VAL A 760 4.05 11.52 -22.44
C VAL A 760 3.06 12.69 -22.50
N ARG A 761 2.33 12.78 -23.61
CA ARG A 761 1.31 13.82 -23.81
C ARG A 761 -0.06 13.25 -23.49
N ASP A 762 -0.76 13.89 -22.56
CA ASP A 762 -2.09 13.47 -22.16
C ASP A 762 -3.17 14.11 -23.05
N PRO A 763 -4.15 13.34 -23.55
CA PRO A 763 -5.21 13.86 -24.41
C PRO A 763 -6.18 14.81 -23.70
N VAL A 764 -6.19 14.88 -22.35
CA VAL A 764 -7.00 15.88 -21.65
C VAL A 764 -6.52 17.30 -21.97
N VAL A 765 -5.23 17.51 -22.23
CA VAL A 765 -4.67 18.82 -22.53
C VAL A 765 -4.80 19.12 -24.03
N ILE A 766 -5.53 20.18 -24.35
CA ILE A 766 -5.59 20.71 -25.71
C ILE A 766 -4.33 21.52 -25.96
N GLN A 767 -3.35 20.92 -26.63
CA GLN A 767 -2.10 21.60 -26.98
C GLN A 767 -2.32 22.67 -28.08
N ASP A 768 -3.16 22.35 -29.08
CA ASP A 768 -3.54 23.25 -30.16
C ASP A 768 -5.06 23.38 -30.26
N GLY A 769 -5.57 24.61 -30.13
CA GLY A 769 -6.97 24.96 -30.33
C GLY A 769 -7.62 25.63 -29.12
N THR A 770 -8.96 25.62 -29.11
CA THR A 770 -9.78 26.33 -28.11
C THR A 770 -10.80 25.41 -27.47
N LEU A 771 -11.41 25.86 -26.36
CA LEU A 771 -12.56 25.20 -25.74
C LEU A 771 -13.89 25.60 -26.41
N ALA A 772 -13.86 26.13 -27.63
CA ALA A 772 -15.06 26.49 -28.36
C ALA A 772 -15.92 25.24 -28.64
N GLY A 773 -17.22 25.32 -28.31
CA GLY A 773 -18.15 24.21 -28.46
C GLY A 773 -18.30 23.32 -27.22
N ARG A 774 -17.51 23.54 -26.16
CA ARG A 774 -17.74 22.93 -24.84
C ARG A 774 -19.02 23.49 -24.23
N HIS A 775 -19.77 22.66 -23.51
CA HIS A 775 -21.07 23.06 -22.95
C HIS A 775 -20.94 24.17 -21.89
N TRP A 776 -19.91 24.08 -21.04
CA TRP A 776 -19.59 25.07 -20.01
C TRP A 776 -18.10 24.98 -19.64
N ARG A 777 -17.58 25.95 -18.90
CA ARG A 777 -16.14 26.04 -18.57
C ARG A 777 -15.90 26.43 -17.12
N PHE A 778 -14.82 25.95 -16.51
CA PHE A 778 -14.34 26.44 -15.21
C PHE A 778 -12.84 26.71 -15.25
N ALA A 779 -12.35 27.52 -14.32
CA ALA A 779 -10.92 27.81 -14.19
C ALA A 779 -10.37 27.25 -12.88
N VAL A 780 -9.07 26.95 -12.87
CA VAL A 780 -8.32 26.53 -11.68
C VAL A 780 -7.04 27.36 -11.57
N MET A 781 -6.76 27.85 -10.36
CA MET A 781 -5.51 28.51 -9.99
C MET A 781 -4.98 27.92 -8.67
N SER A 782 -3.67 27.89 -8.48
CA SER A 782 -3.01 27.30 -7.30
C SER A 782 -1.69 28.00 -7.00
N ASP A 783 -1.15 27.86 -5.80
CA ASP A 783 0.27 28.15 -5.52
C ASP A 783 0.72 29.57 -5.91
N ALA A 784 -0.05 30.57 -5.46
CA ALA A 784 0.37 31.97 -5.58
C ALA A 784 1.35 32.36 -4.46
N GLN A 785 1.11 31.87 -3.24
CA GLN A 785 1.91 32.05 -2.03
C GLN A 785 2.31 33.51 -1.74
N PHE A 786 1.34 34.42 -1.65
CA PHE A 786 1.59 35.80 -1.18
C PHE A 786 1.34 35.98 0.32
N VAL A 787 1.81 37.11 0.89
CA VAL A 787 1.62 37.48 2.29
C VAL A 787 1.04 38.89 2.43
N ALA A 788 0.20 39.11 3.45
CA ALA A 788 -0.44 40.40 3.72
C ALA A 788 0.54 41.47 4.21
N ARG A 789 1.68 41.08 4.81
CA ARG A 789 2.71 42.02 5.26
C ARG A 789 3.47 42.70 4.12
N ASP A 790 3.36 42.18 2.89
CA ASP A 790 3.97 42.75 1.69
C ASP A 790 2.96 42.79 0.51
N PRO A 791 1.91 43.62 0.65
CA PRO A 791 0.76 43.61 -0.26
C PRO A 791 1.08 44.16 -1.66
N ASP A 792 2.19 44.87 -1.81
CA ASP A 792 2.66 45.47 -3.07
C ASP A 792 3.77 44.64 -3.75
N SER A 793 4.02 43.42 -3.25
CA SER A 793 5.05 42.53 -3.80
C SER A 793 4.78 42.11 -5.25
N ALA A 794 5.85 41.72 -5.95
CA ALA A 794 5.75 41.18 -7.31
C ALA A 794 4.88 39.92 -7.37
N ILE A 795 4.83 39.13 -6.29
CA ILE A 795 3.99 37.93 -6.19
C ILE A 795 2.51 38.31 -6.15
N VAL A 796 2.12 39.31 -5.35
CA VAL A 796 0.73 39.81 -5.33
C VAL A 796 0.33 40.39 -6.68
N ALA A 797 1.22 41.16 -7.32
CA ALA A 797 0.98 41.70 -8.65
C ALA A 797 0.77 40.59 -9.70
N SER A 798 1.57 39.52 -9.62
CA SER A 798 1.42 38.32 -10.46
C SER A 798 0.08 37.60 -10.21
N ALA A 799 -0.28 37.36 -8.95
CA ALA A 799 -1.55 36.70 -8.60
C ALA A 799 -2.77 37.50 -9.10
N ARG A 800 -2.76 38.83 -8.91
CA ARG A 800 -3.81 39.73 -9.42
C ARG A 800 -3.90 39.70 -10.94
N ARG A 801 -2.77 39.64 -11.66
CA ARG A 801 -2.76 39.46 -13.12
C ARG A 801 -3.46 38.15 -13.50
N THR A 802 -3.10 37.03 -12.88
CA THR A 802 -3.75 35.72 -13.14
C THR A 802 -5.26 35.81 -12.96
N LEU A 803 -5.73 36.41 -11.86
CA LEU A 803 -7.16 36.60 -11.59
C LEU A 803 -7.87 37.44 -12.67
N ARG A 804 -7.23 38.50 -13.18
CA ARG A 804 -7.76 39.32 -14.28
C ARG A 804 -7.85 38.54 -15.59
N GLU A 805 -6.84 37.72 -15.89
CA GLU A 805 -6.83 36.85 -17.07
C GLU A 805 -7.96 35.80 -17.00
N ILE A 806 -8.16 35.18 -15.83
CA ILE A 806 -9.26 34.25 -15.54
C ILE A 806 -10.61 34.96 -15.76
N LYS A 807 -10.80 36.14 -15.15
CA LYS A 807 -12.02 36.93 -15.32
C LYS A 807 -12.29 37.30 -16.78
N ALA A 808 -11.24 37.63 -17.54
CA ALA A 808 -11.36 37.94 -18.97
C ALA A 808 -11.77 36.72 -19.81
N ALA A 809 -11.39 35.51 -19.40
CA ALA A 809 -11.79 34.26 -20.06
C ALA A 809 -13.26 33.87 -19.82
N LYS A 810 -13.89 34.45 -18.79
CA LYS A 810 -15.31 34.25 -18.41
C LYS A 810 -15.66 32.77 -18.19
N PRO A 811 -14.99 32.08 -17.25
CA PRO A 811 -15.44 30.76 -16.80
C PRO A 811 -16.76 30.90 -16.03
N ASP A 812 -17.50 29.79 -15.91
CA ASP A 812 -18.70 29.70 -15.07
C ASP A 812 -18.36 29.91 -13.59
N PHE A 813 -17.19 29.45 -13.14
CA PHE A 813 -16.61 29.68 -11.81
C PHE A 813 -15.09 29.41 -11.81
N LEU A 814 -14.42 29.84 -10.74
CA LEU A 814 -13.02 29.56 -10.42
C LEU A 814 -12.92 28.61 -9.23
N ILE A 815 -11.98 27.66 -9.27
CA ILE A 815 -11.50 26.95 -8.09
C ILE A 815 -10.10 27.46 -7.77
N ILE A 816 -9.91 27.96 -6.54
CA ILE A 816 -8.59 28.17 -5.96
C ILE A 816 -8.21 26.86 -5.27
N ASP A 817 -7.23 26.16 -5.81
CA ASP A 817 -6.80 24.85 -5.34
C ASP A 817 -5.52 24.98 -4.51
N GLY A 818 -5.67 25.57 -3.32
CA GLY A 818 -4.67 25.74 -2.28
C GLY A 818 -3.51 26.70 -2.56
N ASP A 819 -2.78 27.00 -1.50
CA ASP A 819 -1.54 27.78 -1.46
C ASP A 819 -1.66 29.16 -2.15
N LEU A 820 -2.79 29.84 -1.98
CA LEU A 820 -2.94 31.22 -2.45
C LEU A 820 -2.09 32.16 -1.57
N VAL A 821 -2.07 31.88 -0.27
CA VAL A 821 -1.23 32.56 0.73
C VAL A 821 -0.02 31.72 1.10
N ASP A 822 1.03 32.32 1.64
CA ASP A 822 2.26 31.59 2.02
C ASP A 822 2.29 31.13 3.49
N GLU A 823 1.69 31.89 4.41
CA GLU A 823 1.84 31.62 5.85
C GLU A 823 0.53 31.31 6.57
N GLY A 824 -0.63 31.48 5.94
CA GLY A 824 -1.90 31.08 6.54
C GLY A 824 -2.29 31.85 7.79
N SER A 825 -1.66 33.01 8.07
CA SER A 825 -2.07 33.84 9.20
C SER A 825 -3.47 34.41 8.94
N PRO A 826 -4.25 34.75 9.97
CA PRO A 826 -5.55 35.40 9.77
C PRO A 826 -5.48 36.68 8.93
N ALA A 827 -4.36 37.41 8.99
CA ALA A 827 -4.12 38.58 8.15
C ALA A 827 -3.92 38.21 6.68
N ASP A 828 -3.20 37.13 6.39
CA ASP A 828 -3.01 36.63 5.02
C ASP A 828 -4.34 36.16 4.43
N LEU A 829 -5.12 35.40 5.20
CA LEU A 829 -6.43 34.89 4.77
C LEU A 829 -7.42 36.03 4.47
N ALA A 830 -7.52 37.03 5.36
CA ALA A 830 -8.34 38.22 5.12
C ALA A 830 -7.87 39.02 3.90
N PHE A 831 -6.56 39.14 3.69
CA PHE A 831 -6.00 39.81 2.52
C PHE A 831 -6.28 39.02 1.22
N ALA A 832 -6.21 37.69 1.26
CA ALA A 832 -6.59 36.85 0.13
C ALA A 832 -8.07 37.04 -0.25
N HIS A 833 -8.97 37.09 0.73
CA HIS A 833 -10.38 37.39 0.49
C HIS A 833 -10.57 38.78 -0.13
N GLN A 834 -9.84 39.79 0.34
CA GLN A 834 -9.83 41.12 -0.25
C GLN A 834 -9.38 41.08 -1.73
N VAL A 835 -8.25 40.44 -2.02
CA VAL A 835 -7.71 40.31 -3.39
C VAL A 835 -8.73 39.63 -4.32
N LEU A 836 -9.32 38.52 -3.90
CA LEU A 836 -10.33 37.78 -4.67
C LEU A 836 -11.57 38.65 -4.94
N THR A 837 -12.05 39.38 -3.93
CA THR A 837 -13.22 40.26 -4.04
C THR A 837 -12.95 41.44 -4.99
N GLU A 838 -11.78 42.05 -4.91
CA GLU A 838 -11.40 43.19 -5.76
C GLU A 838 -11.24 42.77 -7.23
N GLU A 839 -10.56 41.66 -7.51
CA GLU A 839 -10.26 41.25 -8.88
C GLU A 839 -11.45 40.56 -9.54
N LEU A 840 -12.14 39.65 -8.84
CA LEU A 840 -13.26 38.88 -9.39
C LEU A 840 -14.60 39.60 -9.20
N GLY A 841 -14.88 40.06 -7.98
CA GLY A 841 -16.20 40.58 -7.57
C GLY A 841 -17.32 39.57 -7.87
N ASP A 842 -18.51 40.05 -8.19
CA ASP A 842 -19.66 39.18 -8.54
C ASP A 842 -19.59 38.59 -9.96
N ALA A 843 -18.52 38.88 -10.72
CA ALA A 843 -18.42 38.49 -12.13
C ALA A 843 -18.08 37.01 -12.33
N VAL A 844 -17.33 36.42 -11.39
CA VAL A 844 -16.91 35.02 -11.43
C VAL A 844 -17.05 34.44 -10.02
N PRO A 845 -18.01 33.53 -9.78
CA PRO A 845 -18.09 32.78 -8.52
C PRO A 845 -16.80 31.98 -8.29
N TRP A 846 -16.41 31.79 -7.04
CA TRP A 846 -15.21 31.05 -6.70
C TRP A 846 -15.43 30.08 -5.53
N TYR A 847 -14.67 28.99 -5.56
CA TYR A 847 -14.56 27.97 -4.51
C TYR A 847 -13.09 27.88 -4.09
N TYR A 848 -12.82 27.76 -2.79
CA TYR A 848 -11.44 27.75 -2.28
C TYR A 848 -11.19 26.46 -1.48
N VAL A 849 -10.26 25.65 -1.98
CA VAL A 849 -9.72 24.45 -1.33
C VAL A 849 -8.46 24.86 -0.56
N PRO A 850 -8.33 24.53 0.73
CA PRO A 850 -7.14 24.87 1.51
C PRO A 850 -5.95 23.98 1.12
N GLY A 851 -4.78 24.60 0.94
CA GLY A 851 -3.48 23.96 0.83
C GLY A 851 -2.71 24.03 2.15
N ASN A 852 -1.51 23.47 2.17
CA ASN A 852 -0.71 23.41 3.39
C ASN A 852 -0.19 24.78 3.82
N HIS A 853 -0.08 25.75 2.91
CA HIS A 853 0.29 27.12 3.26
C HIS A 853 -0.86 27.92 3.88
N GLU A 854 -2.13 27.52 3.69
CA GLU A 854 -3.26 28.12 4.42
C GLU A 854 -3.25 27.79 5.93
N VAL A 855 -2.51 26.75 6.35
CA VAL A 855 -2.41 26.33 7.76
C VAL A 855 -0.99 26.38 8.32
N MET A 856 0.03 26.68 7.51
CA MET A 856 1.44 26.62 7.91
C MET A 856 1.77 27.45 9.16
N GLY A 857 1.25 28.68 9.25
CA GLY A 857 1.40 29.59 10.37
C GLY A 857 0.11 29.86 11.14
N GLY A 858 -0.96 29.11 10.83
CA GLY A 858 -2.31 29.28 11.39
C GLY A 858 -2.95 27.95 11.73
N LYS A 859 -4.29 27.88 11.68
CA LYS A 859 -5.06 26.64 11.83
C LYS A 859 -6.15 26.59 10.77
N ILE A 860 -6.59 25.38 10.42
CA ILE A 860 -7.73 25.21 9.48
C ILE A 860 -9.01 25.93 9.94
N ALA A 861 -9.18 26.14 11.25
CA ALA A 861 -10.28 26.91 11.81
C ALA A 861 -10.27 28.39 11.37
N ASP A 862 -9.08 28.97 11.15
CA ASP A 862 -8.93 30.35 10.67
C ASP A 862 -9.38 30.45 9.21
N PHE A 863 -8.95 29.49 8.38
CA PHE A 863 -9.46 29.35 7.00
C PHE A 863 -10.98 29.19 6.98
N THR A 864 -11.50 28.31 7.84
CA THR A 864 -12.94 28.01 7.88
C THR A 864 -13.77 29.22 8.31
N ALA A 865 -13.23 30.06 9.20
CA ALA A 865 -13.88 31.29 9.63
C ALA A 865 -13.97 32.34 8.51
N GLU A 866 -12.96 32.41 7.64
CA GLU A 866 -12.88 33.41 6.55
C GLU A 866 -13.61 32.95 5.28
N PHE A 867 -13.40 31.70 4.87
CA PHE A 867 -13.85 31.17 3.56
C PHE A 867 -14.98 30.14 3.64
N GLY A 868 -15.36 29.71 4.85
CA GLY A 868 -16.35 28.66 5.07
C GLY A 868 -15.74 27.25 5.04
N PRO A 869 -16.55 26.19 4.88
CA PRO A 869 -16.09 24.82 5.03
C PRO A 869 -14.87 24.48 4.15
N ALA A 870 -13.87 23.83 4.76
CA ALA A 870 -12.67 23.33 4.08
C ALA A 870 -12.98 22.24 3.02
N GLN A 871 -14.09 21.54 3.20
CA GLN A 871 -14.60 20.51 2.29
C GLN A 871 -15.94 20.96 1.73
N GLN A 872 -16.15 20.79 0.43
CA GLN A 872 -17.36 21.21 -0.24
C GLN A 872 -17.81 20.18 -1.27
N VAL A 873 -19.13 20.08 -1.44
CA VAL A 873 -19.76 19.27 -2.48
C VAL A 873 -20.80 20.12 -3.18
N PHE A 874 -20.70 20.24 -4.49
CA PHE A 874 -21.66 20.99 -5.28
C PHE A 874 -21.80 20.41 -6.68
N ASP A 875 -22.97 20.59 -7.29
CA ASP A 875 -23.25 20.12 -8.65
C ASP A 875 -23.33 21.33 -9.60
N HIS A 876 -22.63 21.27 -10.73
CA HIS A 876 -22.75 22.24 -11.82
C HIS A 876 -23.01 21.54 -13.13
N THR A 877 -24.16 21.83 -13.75
CA THR A 877 -24.56 21.30 -15.07
C THR A 877 -24.35 19.77 -15.21
N GLY A 878 -24.78 19.01 -14.20
CA GLY A 878 -24.67 17.54 -14.18
C GLY A 878 -23.28 16.99 -13.84
N THR A 879 -22.35 17.82 -13.39
CA THR A 879 -21.06 17.38 -12.84
C THR A 879 -21.02 17.66 -11.35
N ARG A 880 -20.72 16.64 -10.54
CA ARG A 880 -20.50 16.78 -9.10
C ARG A 880 -19.04 17.10 -8.82
N PHE A 881 -18.79 18.19 -8.12
CA PHE A 881 -17.51 18.54 -7.55
C PHE A 881 -17.45 18.09 -6.10
N ILE A 882 -16.32 17.50 -5.73
CA ILE A 882 -16.00 17.11 -4.35
C ILE A 882 -14.64 17.73 -4.07
N THR A 883 -14.53 18.54 -3.02
CA THR A 883 -13.26 19.10 -2.58
C THR A 883 -12.86 18.50 -1.23
N LEU A 884 -11.59 18.11 -1.09
CA LEU A 884 -11.03 17.58 0.16
C LEU A 884 -9.99 18.53 0.73
N ASP A 885 -9.88 18.55 2.05
CA ASP A 885 -8.84 19.25 2.79
C ASP A 885 -7.61 18.34 2.94
N THR A 886 -6.59 18.63 2.15
CA THR A 886 -5.26 18.02 2.21
C THR A 886 -4.22 18.99 2.75
N SER A 887 -4.62 20.05 3.46
CA SER A 887 -3.71 21.05 4.03
C SER A 887 -2.69 20.46 5.02
N SER A 888 -2.99 19.28 5.58
CA SER A 888 -2.11 18.49 6.43
C SER A 888 -1.30 17.41 5.69
N LEU A 889 -1.14 17.55 4.36
CA LEU A 889 -0.39 16.66 3.46
C LEU A 889 -0.92 15.22 3.34
N GLY A 890 -2.12 14.98 3.85
CA GLY A 890 -2.82 13.71 3.84
C GLY A 890 -4.31 13.93 4.07
N ILE A 891 -5.13 12.94 3.72
CA ILE A 891 -6.59 13.06 3.80
C ILE A 891 -7.04 12.77 5.23
N ARG A 892 -6.56 11.69 5.88
CA ARG A 892 -6.93 11.38 7.28
C ARG A 892 -6.50 12.47 8.24
N THR A 893 -5.32 13.04 7.99
CA THR A 893 -4.72 14.03 8.88
C THR A 893 -5.55 15.31 8.91
N GLY A 894 -6.35 15.59 7.87
CA GLY A 894 -7.35 16.65 7.83
C GLY A 894 -8.71 16.25 8.39
N GLY A 895 -8.95 14.94 8.62
CA GLY A 895 -10.17 14.37 9.19
C GLY A 895 -10.57 13.05 8.53
N PHE A 896 -10.96 12.04 9.31
CA PHE A 896 -11.42 10.76 8.75
C PHE A 896 -12.78 10.87 8.03
N ASP A 897 -13.62 11.80 8.47
CA ASP A 897 -14.92 12.12 7.87
C ASP A 897 -14.84 12.50 6.39
N GLN A 898 -13.67 12.99 5.94
CA GLN A 898 -13.40 13.29 4.53
C GLN A 898 -13.45 12.06 3.62
N ILE A 899 -12.98 10.92 4.15
CA ILE A 899 -12.94 9.67 3.40
C ILE A 899 -14.32 9.05 3.35
N GLU A 900 -15.07 9.13 4.46
CA GLU A 900 -16.48 8.78 4.48
C GLU A 900 -17.27 9.66 3.50
N LEU A 901 -17.01 10.98 3.48
CA LEU A 901 -17.63 11.93 2.56
C LEU A 901 -17.36 11.53 1.10
N LEU A 902 -16.09 11.31 0.73
CA LEU A 902 -15.73 10.90 -0.63
C LEU A 902 -16.49 9.63 -1.04
N ARG A 903 -16.48 8.61 -0.16
CA ARG A 903 -17.19 7.36 -0.45
C ARG A 903 -18.68 7.56 -0.64
N GLN A 904 -19.31 8.29 0.29
CA GLN A 904 -20.74 8.58 0.26
C GLN A 904 -21.13 9.37 -0.99
N GLN A 905 -20.32 10.34 -1.40
CA GLN A 905 -20.60 11.15 -2.59
C GLN A 905 -20.42 10.38 -3.89
N LEU A 906 -19.42 9.49 -3.99
CA LEU A 906 -19.30 8.59 -5.13
C LEU A 906 -20.48 7.62 -5.22
N ASP A 907 -20.93 7.04 -4.11
CA ASP A 907 -22.08 6.15 -4.09
C ASP A 907 -23.41 6.88 -4.39
N ALA A 908 -23.58 8.10 -3.86
CA ALA A 908 -24.71 8.97 -4.19
C ALA A 908 -24.70 9.34 -5.68
N ALA A 909 -23.58 9.83 -6.19
CA ALA A 909 -23.40 10.15 -7.60
C ALA A 909 -23.63 8.94 -8.49
N ALA A 910 -23.29 7.71 -8.07
CA ALA A 910 -23.48 6.51 -8.88
C ALA A 910 -24.97 6.23 -9.18
N THR A 911 -25.86 6.61 -8.27
CA THR A 911 -27.31 6.35 -8.39
C THR A 911 -28.11 7.53 -8.91
N ASP A 912 -27.61 8.76 -8.73
CA ASP A 912 -28.25 9.98 -9.21
C ASP A 912 -28.18 10.08 -10.75
N ARG A 913 -29.33 10.23 -11.43
CA ARG A 913 -29.38 10.35 -12.90
C ARG A 913 -29.13 11.76 -13.41
N SER A 914 -29.22 12.77 -12.55
CA SER A 914 -28.91 14.16 -12.89
C SER A 914 -27.40 14.40 -12.98
N VAL A 915 -26.60 13.59 -12.28
CA VAL A 915 -25.14 13.60 -12.34
C VAL A 915 -24.66 12.69 -13.47
N SER A 916 -23.94 13.22 -14.45
CA SER A 916 -23.26 12.47 -15.52
C SER A 916 -21.76 12.34 -15.31
N SER A 917 -21.16 13.17 -14.45
CA SER A 917 -19.72 13.20 -14.20
C SER A 917 -19.38 13.60 -12.76
N VAL A 918 -18.18 13.25 -12.28
CA VAL A 918 -17.60 13.66 -10.99
C VAL A 918 -16.22 14.27 -11.22
N VAL A 919 -15.88 15.32 -10.49
CA VAL A 919 -14.51 15.86 -10.39
C VAL A 919 -14.11 15.91 -8.92
N LEU A 920 -13.01 15.24 -8.58
CA LEU A 920 -12.36 15.38 -7.28
C LEU A 920 -11.30 16.48 -7.37
N VAL A 921 -11.29 17.38 -6.39
CA VAL A 921 -10.26 18.41 -6.25
C VAL A 921 -9.64 18.34 -4.87
N GLU A 922 -8.33 18.22 -4.80
CA GLU A 922 -7.58 18.30 -3.55
C GLU A 922 -6.20 18.91 -3.83
N HIS A 923 -5.71 19.77 -2.94
CA HIS A 923 -4.50 20.52 -3.20
C HIS A 923 -3.27 19.62 -3.36
N VAL A 924 -3.11 18.60 -2.51
CA VAL A 924 -1.95 17.69 -2.53
C VAL A 924 -2.31 16.44 -3.36
N PRO A 925 -1.71 16.23 -4.53
CA PRO A 925 -2.14 15.18 -5.44
C PRO A 925 -1.67 13.77 -5.01
N PRO A 926 -2.32 12.69 -5.47
CA PRO A 926 -1.86 11.32 -5.23
C PRO A 926 -0.47 11.03 -5.81
N ARG A 927 -0.03 11.75 -6.85
CA ARG A 927 1.26 11.54 -7.51
C ARG A 927 1.96 12.86 -7.80
N ASP A 928 3.25 12.89 -7.52
CA ASP A 928 4.16 13.94 -7.96
C ASP A 928 4.96 13.42 -9.17
N PRO A 929 4.84 14.06 -10.35
CA PRO A 929 5.54 13.64 -11.57
C PRO A 929 7.05 13.92 -11.55
N LEU A 930 7.56 14.68 -10.57
CA LEU A 930 8.96 15.01 -10.47
C LEU A 930 9.77 13.85 -9.84
N PRO A 931 11.07 13.73 -10.16
CA PRO A 931 11.93 12.69 -9.61
C PRO A 931 11.96 12.56 -8.08
N GLN A 932 11.78 13.68 -7.36
CA GLN A 932 11.80 13.69 -5.89
C GLN A 932 10.55 13.08 -5.26
N GLN A 933 9.42 13.14 -5.96
CA GLN A 933 8.12 12.71 -5.44
C GLN A 933 7.79 13.33 -4.07
N GLY A 934 8.20 14.58 -3.86
CA GLY A 934 8.15 15.28 -2.58
C GLY A 934 6.84 16.01 -2.32
N SER A 935 6.04 16.23 -3.37
CA SER A 935 4.80 17.03 -3.34
C SER A 935 3.57 16.18 -3.68
N GLN A 936 3.44 15.01 -3.05
CA GLN A 936 2.31 14.10 -3.20
C GLN A 936 1.74 13.69 -1.85
N LEU A 937 0.55 13.08 -1.84
CA LEU A 937 -0.06 12.53 -0.62
C LEU A 937 0.96 11.68 0.13
N SER A 938 1.21 12.07 1.38
CA SER A 938 2.22 11.48 2.25
C SER A 938 1.93 10.03 2.58
N ASP A 939 0.65 9.67 2.69
CA ASP A 939 0.20 8.29 2.80
C ASP A 939 -0.05 7.69 1.41
N ARG A 940 0.84 6.79 1.00
CA ARG A 940 0.77 6.14 -0.31
C ARG A 940 -0.42 5.17 -0.45
N LYS A 941 -1.01 4.69 0.65
CA LYS A 941 -2.25 3.91 0.61
C LYS A 941 -3.47 4.80 0.39
N GLU A 942 -3.48 6.03 0.93
CA GLU A 942 -4.53 7.02 0.61
C GLU A 942 -4.52 7.34 -0.89
N ALA A 943 -3.33 7.56 -1.47
CA ALA A 943 -3.17 7.74 -2.91
C ALA A 943 -3.75 6.57 -3.72
N ALA A 944 -3.40 5.32 -3.37
CA ALA A 944 -3.95 4.14 -4.02
C ALA A 944 -5.48 4.01 -3.84
N LEU A 945 -6.00 4.41 -2.68
CA LEU A 945 -7.43 4.37 -2.38
C LEU A 945 -8.22 5.33 -3.27
N VAL A 946 -7.78 6.59 -3.35
CA VAL A 946 -8.40 7.62 -4.19
C VAL A 946 -8.38 7.20 -5.65
N GLU A 947 -7.22 6.77 -6.16
CA GLU A 947 -7.07 6.31 -7.54
C GLU A 947 -8.01 5.13 -7.84
N SER A 948 -8.05 4.15 -6.95
CA SER A 948 -8.91 2.97 -7.08
C SER A 948 -10.40 3.34 -7.08
N TRP A 949 -10.85 4.18 -6.15
CA TRP A 949 -12.26 4.57 -6.03
C TRP A 949 -12.75 5.39 -7.21
N LEU A 950 -11.95 6.35 -7.69
CA LEU A 950 -12.30 7.14 -8.88
C LEU A 950 -12.36 6.25 -10.13
N ALA A 951 -11.37 5.37 -10.31
CA ALA A 951 -11.34 4.45 -11.44
C ALA A 951 -12.52 3.46 -11.41
N ASP A 952 -12.81 2.86 -10.25
CA ASP A 952 -13.94 1.96 -10.06
C ASP A 952 -15.29 2.64 -10.26
N PHE A 953 -15.44 3.89 -9.81
CA PHE A 953 -16.62 4.69 -10.07
C PHE A 953 -16.84 4.84 -11.58
N GLY A 954 -15.82 5.27 -12.33
CA GLY A 954 -15.88 5.42 -13.78
C GLY A 954 -16.20 4.09 -14.50
N ARG A 955 -15.55 2.99 -14.11
CA ARG A 955 -15.75 1.64 -14.67
C ARG A 955 -17.17 1.11 -14.43
N ARG A 956 -17.67 1.18 -13.20
CA ARG A 956 -18.99 0.60 -12.84
C ARG A 956 -20.16 1.43 -13.33
N THR A 957 -20.02 2.75 -13.34
CA THR A 957 -21.13 3.67 -13.66
C THR A 957 -21.12 4.08 -15.13
N GLY A 958 -19.94 4.12 -15.77
CA GLY A 958 -19.74 4.68 -17.10
C GLY A 958 -19.76 6.21 -17.15
N LYS A 959 -19.85 6.89 -16.01
CA LYS A 959 -19.87 8.35 -15.90
C LYS A 959 -18.47 8.94 -16.10
N GLY A 960 -18.41 10.23 -16.41
CA GLY A 960 -17.14 10.96 -16.41
C GLY A 960 -16.58 11.04 -15.00
N VAL A 961 -15.27 10.91 -14.85
CA VAL A 961 -14.58 11.08 -13.58
C VAL A 961 -13.24 11.73 -13.86
N GLY A 962 -12.87 12.77 -13.13
CA GLY A 962 -11.60 13.47 -13.28
C GLY A 962 -11.04 13.90 -11.93
N PHE A 963 -9.73 14.16 -11.92
CA PHE A 963 -8.99 14.63 -10.76
C PHE A 963 -8.26 15.93 -11.08
N VAL A 964 -8.27 16.88 -10.15
CA VAL A 964 -7.45 18.10 -10.19
C VAL A 964 -6.72 18.25 -8.87
N GLY A 965 -5.41 18.52 -8.92
CA GLY A 965 -4.64 18.94 -7.75
C GLY A 965 -3.64 20.05 -8.06
N GLY A 966 -2.88 20.49 -7.05
CA GLY A 966 -1.86 21.55 -7.12
C GLY A 966 -0.55 21.11 -6.47
N HIS A 967 0.05 21.98 -5.64
CA HIS A 967 1.13 21.70 -4.68
C HIS A 967 2.52 21.36 -5.24
N VAL A 968 2.60 20.64 -6.37
CA VAL A 968 3.88 20.26 -6.99
C VAL A 968 4.60 21.46 -7.59
N GLY A 969 3.83 22.46 -8.04
CA GLY A 969 4.34 23.66 -8.68
C GLY A 969 4.83 23.47 -10.12
N VAL A 970 4.27 22.47 -10.81
CA VAL A 970 4.40 22.26 -12.26
C VAL A 970 3.04 21.94 -12.87
N PHE A 971 2.83 22.36 -14.12
CA PHE A 971 1.69 21.93 -14.90
C PHE A 971 1.94 20.52 -15.44
N HIS A 972 1.10 19.56 -15.08
CA HIS A 972 1.22 18.18 -15.55
C HIS A 972 -0.15 17.55 -15.77
N ALA A 973 -0.24 16.65 -16.74
CA ALA A 973 -1.44 15.86 -16.96
C ALA A 973 -1.08 14.41 -17.29
N SER A 974 -1.91 13.49 -16.80
CA SER A 974 -1.79 12.06 -17.03
C SER A 974 -3.16 11.38 -16.98
N HIS A 975 -3.25 10.14 -17.45
CA HIS A 975 -4.38 9.27 -17.17
C HIS A 975 -3.92 8.15 -16.24
N VAL A 976 -4.69 7.91 -15.19
CA VAL A 976 -4.52 6.79 -14.27
C VAL A 976 -5.78 5.95 -14.34
N ASP A 977 -5.66 4.73 -14.89
CA ASP A 977 -6.74 3.74 -14.87
C ASP A 977 -8.07 4.21 -15.51
N GLY A 978 -7.96 5.04 -16.55
CA GLY A 978 -9.08 5.61 -17.30
C GLY A 978 -9.59 6.96 -16.77
N VAL A 979 -8.93 7.53 -15.76
CA VAL A 979 -9.30 8.81 -15.15
C VAL A 979 -8.24 9.86 -15.54
N PRO A 980 -8.61 11.01 -16.14
CA PRO A 980 -7.70 12.14 -16.32
C PRO A 980 -7.34 12.79 -14.97
N TYR A 981 -6.04 12.91 -14.72
CA TYR A 981 -5.44 13.62 -13.61
C TYR A 981 -4.74 14.86 -14.16
N LEU A 982 -5.05 16.03 -13.61
CA LEU A 982 -4.35 17.27 -13.91
C LEU A 982 -3.77 17.88 -12.64
N ILE A 983 -2.50 18.22 -12.67
CA ILE A 983 -1.82 19.01 -11.65
C ILE A 983 -1.71 20.43 -12.21
N ASN A 984 -2.37 21.36 -11.55
CA ASN A 984 -2.29 22.77 -11.85
C ASN A 984 -0.98 23.33 -11.26
N GLY A 985 -0.21 24.03 -12.09
CA GLY A 985 1.04 24.65 -11.66
C GLY A 985 0.83 26.00 -10.96
N ASN A 986 1.94 26.71 -10.72
CA ASN A 986 1.92 27.94 -9.95
C ASN A 986 1.17 29.08 -10.66
N SER A 987 0.41 29.85 -9.90
CA SER A 987 -0.31 31.04 -10.36
C SER A 987 0.29 32.37 -9.89
N GLY A 988 1.38 32.33 -9.12
CA GLY A 988 2.10 33.53 -8.68
C GLY A 988 3.58 33.29 -8.33
N LYS A 989 3.87 32.25 -7.53
CA LYS A 989 5.23 31.89 -7.11
C LYS A 989 6.08 31.31 -8.25
N ASN A 990 7.40 31.45 -8.14
CA ASN A 990 8.34 30.82 -9.07
C ASN A 990 8.14 29.29 -9.15
N PRO A 991 8.18 28.70 -10.36
CA PRO A 991 7.91 27.28 -10.57
C PRO A 991 8.93 26.36 -9.89
N ALA A 992 8.51 25.12 -9.63
CA ALA A 992 9.33 24.12 -8.95
C ALA A 992 10.27 23.32 -9.88
N ALA A 993 10.13 23.47 -11.19
CA ALA A 993 10.92 22.77 -12.20
C ALA A 993 11.17 23.68 -13.43
N PRO A 994 11.97 23.25 -14.42
CA PRO A 994 12.16 23.95 -15.68
C PRO A 994 10.88 24.03 -16.53
N ALA A 995 10.85 24.99 -17.45
CA ALA A 995 9.68 25.29 -18.28
C ALA A 995 9.25 24.17 -19.22
N ASP A 996 10.18 23.37 -19.72
CA ASP A 996 9.91 22.20 -20.57
C ASP A 996 9.34 20.99 -19.80
N GLN A 997 9.34 21.06 -18.46
CA GLN A 997 8.70 20.10 -17.57
C GLN A 997 7.44 20.67 -16.89
N GLY A 998 6.85 21.72 -17.46
CA GLY A 998 5.65 22.36 -16.94
C GLY A 998 5.90 23.42 -15.87
N GLY A 999 7.17 23.79 -15.64
CA GLY A 999 7.53 24.83 -14.67
C GLY A 999 7.43 26.25 -15.22
N PHE A 1000 6.26 26.85 -15.11
CA PHE A 1000 6.00 28.27 -15.42
C PHE A 1000 4.81 28.77 -14.61
N ILE A 1001 4.54 30.08 -14.63
CA ILE A 1001 3.38 30.69 -13.95
C ILE A 1001 2.18 30.70 -14.90
N GLY A 1002 0.99 30.35 -14.42
CA GLY A 1002 -0.21 30.34 -15.23
C GLY A 1002 -1.44 29.86 -14.49
N TRP A 1003 -2.40 29.34 -15.24
CA TRP A 1003 -3.64 28.78 -14.72
C TRP A 1003 -4.25 27.81 -15.74
N THR A 1004 -5.18 26.97 -15.31
CA THR A 1004 -5.83 25.99 -16.20
C THR A 1004 -7.29 26.35 -16.43
N GLU A 1005 -7.71 26.35 -17.70
CA GLU A 1005 -9.12 26.46 -18.10
C GLU A 1005 -9.63 25.09 -18.52
N PHE A 1006 -10.75 24.64 -17.95
CA PHE A 1006 -11.39 23.39 -18.30
C PHE A 1006 -12.68 23.66 -19.09
N GLY A 1007 -12.95 22.81 -20.08
CA GLY A 1007 -14.24 22.76 -20.76
C GLY A 1007 -14.86 21.39 -20.60
N VAL A 1008 -16.17 21.37 -20.34
CA VAL A 1008 -16.90 20.16 -19.98
C VAL A 1008 -18.07 19.93 -20.93
N ASN A 1009 -18.26 18.67 -21.34
CA ASN A 1009 -19.45 18.18 -22.03
C ASN A 1009 -20.14 17.10 -21.17
N PRO A 1010 -21.48 17.05 -21.15
CA PRO A 1010 -22.20 16.02 -20.40
C PRO A 1010 -21.98 14.63 -21.01
N VAL A 1011 -21.75 13.61 -20.17
CA VAL A 1011 -21.64 12.21 -20.62
C VAL A 1011 -23.05 11.63 -20.81
N SER A 1012 -23.39 11.28 -22.04
CA SER A 1012 -24.70 10.75 -22.39
C SER A 1012 -24.95 9.37 -21.79
N ALA A 1013 -26.21 9.02 -21.56
CA ALA A 1013 -26.59 7.67 -21.10
C ALA A 1013 -26.12 6.55 -22.05
N HIS A 1014 -25.93 6.86 -23.34
CA HIS A 1014 -25.41 5.92 -24.33
C HIS A 1014 -23.92 5.65 -24.10
N GLU A 1015 -23.10 6.69 -23.94
CA GLU A 1015 -21.67 6.56 -23.62
C GLU A 1015 -21.48 5.83 -22.30
N GLN A 1016 -22.28 6.14 -21.27
CA GLN A 1016 -22.25 5.42 -20.01
C GLN A 1016 -22.55 3.92 -20.18
N ALA A 1017 -23.53 3.58 -21.04
CA ALA A 1017 -23.86 2.19 -21.32
C ALA A 1017 -22.76 1.46 -22.10
N GLN A 1018 -22.11 2.13 -23.06
CA GLN A 1018 -20.96 1.60 -23.78
C GLN A 1018 -19.80 1.32 -22.83
N ARG A 1019 -19.47 2.27 -21.95
CA ARG A 1019 -18.40 2.11 -20.95
C ARG A 1019 -18.66 0.96 -19.99
N ARG A 1020 -19.89 0.78 -19.50
CA ARG A 1020 -20.23 -0.38 -18.65
C ARG A 1020 -20.13 -1.73 -19.38
N ALA A 1021 -20.31 -1.73 -20.70
CA ALA A 1021 -20.17 -2.93 -21.52
C ALA A 1021 -18.69 -3.28 -21.80
N ASP A 1022 -17.81 -2.27 -21.86
CA ASP A 1022 -16.36 -2.41 -21.96
C ASP A 1022 -15.62 -1.54 -20.91
N PRO A 1023 -15.54 -2.00 -19.64
CA PRO A 1023 -15.00 -1.20 -18.54
C PRO A 1023 -13.53 -0.79 -18.69
N TYR A 1024 -12.77 -1.46 -19.57
CA TYR A 1024 -11.36 -1.17 -19.84
C TYR A 1024 -11.13 -0.62 -21.26
N GLY A 1025 -12.20 -0.36 -22.02
CA GLY A 1025 -12.12 0.29 -23.33
C GLY A 1025 -11.79 1.78 -23.24
N ALA A 1026 -11.91 2.49 -24.35
CA ALA A 1026 -11.88 3.95 -24.32
C ALA A 1026 -13.12 4.46 -23.55
N GLY A 1027 -12.89 5.20 -22.45
CA GLY A 1027 -13.97 5.89 -21.72
C GLY A 1027 -14.59 7.02 -22.55
N PRO A 1028 -15.55 7.80 -21.99
CA PRO A 1028 -15.95 9.04 -22.64
C PRO A 1028 -14.71 9.92 -22.78
N SER A 1029 -14.23 10.16 -23.99
CA SER A 1029 -12.97 10.88 -24.22
C SER A 1029 -13.15 12.37 -24.46
N ASP A 1030 -14.38 12.82 -24.69
CA ASP A 1030 -14.71 14.21 -25.05
C ASP A 1030 -15.46 14.96 -23.94
N TRP A 1031 -15.55 14.39 -22.73
CA TRP A 1031 -16.32 15.02 -21.64
C TRP A 1031 -15.54 16.09 -20.89
N LEU A 1032 -14.21 15.99 -20.80
CA LEU A 1032 -13.33 16.93 -20.12
C LEU A 1032 -12.13 17.26 -21.01
N ALA A 1033 -11.81 18.54 -21.10
CA ALA A 1033 -10.59 18.99 -21.75
C ALA A 1033 -10.04 20.22 -21.04
N ALA A 1034 -8.72 20.36 -21.02
CA ALA A 1034 -7.99 21.41 -20.32
C ALA A 1034 -7.17 22.25 -21.31
N ARG A 1035 -7.08 23.55 -21.03
CA ARG A 1035 -6.11 24.46 -21.63
C ARG A 1035 -5.23 25.03 -20.52
N ILE A 1036 -3.93 24.77 -20.61
CA ILE A 1036 -2.95 25.30 -19.67
C ILE A 1036 -2.45 26.64 -20.22
N ARG A 1037 -2.76 27.71 -19.50
CA ARG A 1037 -2.60 29.09 -19.96
C ARG A 1037 -1.47 29.77 -19.18
N PRO A 1038 -0.25 29.85 -19.74
CA PRO A 1038 0.84 30.56 -19.10
C PRO A 1038 0.56 32.08 -19.08
N GLN A 1039 0.95 32.78 -18.02
CA GLN A 1039 1.05 34.25 -18.12
C GLN A 1039 2.06 34.58 -19.22
N THR A 1040 1.65 35.41 -20.16
CA THR A 1040 2.41 35.63 -21.39
C THR A 1040 2.68 37.11 -21.56
N ASP A 1041 3.94 37.52 -21.54
CA ASP A 1041 4.34 38.92 -21.78
C ASP A 1041 4.54 39.18 -23.27
N THR A 1042 5.33 38.33 -23.92
CA THR A 1042 5.52 38.34 -25.38
C THR A 1042 5.56 36.90 -25.90
N VAL A 1043 5.24 36.72 -27.18
CA VAL A 1043 5.41 35.46 -27.91
C VAL A 1043 6.29 35.75 -29.11
N THR A 1044 7.25 34.85 -29.40
CA THR A 1044 8.10 34.90 -30.58
C THR A 1044 7.93 33.61 -31.36
N LEU A 1045 7.48 33.72 -32.62
CA LEU A 1045 7.39 32.63 -33.57
C LEU A 1045 8.60 32.66 -34.51
N THR A 1046 9.38 31.59 -34.51
CA THR A 1046 10.53 31.40 -35.41
C THR A 1046 10.18 30.36 -36.46
N ALA A 1047 10.29 30.71 -37.74
CA ALA A 1047 10.12 29.79 -38.86
C ALA A 1047 10.97 30.25 -40.07
N PRO A 1048 11.31 29.35 -41.02
CA PRO A 1048 11.95 29.73 -42.27
C PRO A 1048 11.08 30.72 -43.05
N ASP A 1049 11.67 31.81 -43.49
CA ASP A 1049 11.05 32.78 -44.40
C ASP A 1049 10.94 32.23 -45.84
N HIS A 1050 11.82 31.28 -46.19
CA HIS A 1050 11.87 30.60 -47.48
C HIS A 1050 11.97 29.07 -47.36
N LEU A 1051 11.17 28.35 -48.15
CA LEU A 1051 11.19 26.89 -48.28
C LEU A 1051 11.12 26.48 -49.77
N ALA A 1052 11.77 25.40 -50.17
CA ALA A 1052 11.57 24.83 -51.50
C ALA A 1052 10.41 23.82 -51.49
N VAL A 1053 9.71 23.64 -52.61
CA VAL A 1053 8.69 22.60 -52.74
C VAL A 1053 9.27 21.22 -52.41
N GLY A 1054 8.62 20.49 -51.51
CA GLY A 1054 9.01 19.17 -51.02
C GLY A 1054 10.10 19.18 -49.95
N LYS A 1055 10.57 20.35 -49.49
CA LYS A 1055 11.52 20.48 -48.38
C LYS A 1055 10.81 20.76 -47.06
N THR A 1056 11.45 20.33 -45.99
CA THR A 1056 11.02 20.55 -44.60
C THR A 1056 11.90 21.59 -43.93
N GLY A 1057 11.33 22.35 -43.01
CA GLY A 1057 11.99 23.21 -42.05
C GLY A 1057 11.28 23.11 -40.70
N THR A 1058 11.72 23.89 -39.71
CA THR A 1058 11.16 23.85 -38.35
C THR A 1058 10.54 25.18 -38.00
N ALA A 1059 9.30 25.17 -37.55
CA ALA A 1059 8.65 26.33 -36.94
C ALA A 1059 8.39 26.05 -35.44
N SER A 1060 8.89 26.94 -34.59
CA SER A 1060 8.81 26.84 -33.13
C SER A 1060 8.44 28.19 -32.54
N ALA A 1061 7.74 28.18 -31.41
CA ALA A 1061 7.43 29.39 -30.66
C ALA A 1061 7.94 29.30 -29.22
N SER A 1062 8.31 30.44 -28.66
CA SER A 1062 8.60 30.64 -27.24
C SER A 1062 7.87 31.88 -26.75
N LEU A 1063 7.58 31.91 -25.45
CA LEU A 1063 7.04 33.08 -24.78
C LEU A 1063 8.00 33.57 -23.69
N THR A 1064 7.89 34.86 -23.37
CA THR A 1064 8.55 35.43 -22.19
C THR A 1064 7.54 35.61 -21.07
N GLN A 1065 7.98 35.34 -19.85
CA GLN A 1065 7.23 35.58 -18.63
C GLN A 1065 8.23 36.03 -17.56
N GLN A 1066 8.09 37.28 -17.11
CA GLN A 1066 9.08 37.90 -16.23
C GLN A 1066 10.49 37.76 -16.88
N ASP A 1067 11.46 37.21 -16.16
CA ASP A 1067 12.82 36.98 -16.68
C ASP A 1067 13.00 35.60 -17.36
N ASN A 1068 11.94 34.80 -17.46
CA ASN A 1068 11.99 33.42 -17.97
C ASN A 1068 11.52 33.33 -19.43
N THR A 1069 12.11 32.38 -20.17
CA THR A 1069 11.64 31.97 -21.50
C THR A 1069 11.01 30.59 -21.41
N VAL A 1070 9.75 30.47 -21.84
CA VAL A 1070 8.98 29.22 -21.81
C VAL A 1070 8.74 28.74 -23.24
N PRO A 1071 9.07 27.49 -23.60
CA PRO A 1071 8.77 26.96 -24.93
C PRO A 1071 7.26 26.79 -25.09
N VAL A 1072 6.72 27.15 -26.26
CA VAL A 1072 5.32 26.85 -26.62
C VAL A 1072 5.24 25.40 -27.09
N ALA A 1073 5.38 24.50 -26.12
CA ALA A 1073 5.32 23.05 -26.27
C ALA A 1073 4.52 22.47 -25.10
N TYR A 1074 4.10 21.21 -25.22
CA TYR A 1074 3.39 20.51 -24.13
C TYR A 1074 4.15 20.69 -22.80
N PRO A 1075 3.48 21.11 -21.70
CA PRO A 1075 2.03 21.15 -21.53
C PRO A 1075 1.35 22.48 -21.89
N VAL A 1076 2.06 23.49 -22.41
CA VAL A 1076 1.47 24.78 -22.82
C VAL A 1076 0.42 24.58 -23.92
N SER A 1077 -0.75 25.17 -23.71
CA SER A 1077 -1.80 25.26 -24.72
C SER A 1077 -1.66 26.54 -25.55
N ALA A 1078 -1.66 26.40 -26.87
CA ALA A 1078 -1.65 27.49 -27.83
C ALA A 1078 -2.83 27.34 -28.81
N ASP A 1079 -3.13 28.41 -29.55
CA ASP A 1079 -4.03 28.36 -30.70
C ASP A 1079 -3.22 28.73 -31.94
N TRP A 1080 -2.90 27.72 -32.75
CA TRP A 1080 -2.22 27.90 -34.01
C TRP A 1080 -3.25 28.17 -35.10
N SER A 1081 -3.13 29.33 -35.73
CA SER A 1081 -3.99 29.74 -36.83
C SER A 1081 -3.17 30.12 -38.04
N ALA A 1082 -3.79 30.09 -39.22
CA ALA A 1082 -3.04 30.31 -40.45
C ALA A 1082 -3.89 30.90 -41.58
N SER A 1083 -3.21 31.56 -42.53
CA SER A 1083 -3.86 32.09 -43.73
C SER A 1083 -4.33 30.99 -44.66
N ARG A 1084 -5.20 31.35 -45.63
CA ARG A 1084 -5.55 30.47 -46.76
C ARG A 1084 -4.25 30.01 -47.44
N GLY A 1085 -3.95 28.72 -47.40
CA GLY A 1085 -2.71 28.16 -47.93
C GLY A 1085 -1.79 27.47 -46.92
N VAL A 1086 -2.13 27.41 -45.63
CA VAL A 1086 -1.47 26.53 -44.65
C VAL A 1086 -2.40 25.38 -44.30
N ARG A 1087 -1.84 24.18 -44.23
CA ARG A 1087 -2.52 22.99 -43.73
C ARG A 1087 -1.90 22.55 -42.40
N PHE A 1088 -2.72 22.15 -41.44
CA PHE A 1088 -2.24 21.43 -40.27
C PHE A 1088 -2.20 19.92 -40.54
N GLY A 1089 -1.05 19.27 -40.31
CA GLY A 1089 -0.83 17.81 -40.47
C GLY A 1089 -0.68 17.28 -41.91
N ASP A 1090 -0.70 15.93 -42.04
CA ASP A 1090 -0.14 15.17 -43.18
C ASP A 1090 -1.11 14.73 -44.30
N ARG A 1091 -2.40 15.10 -44.27
CA ARG A 1091 -3.36 14.64 -45.31
C ARG A 1091 -2.93 15.15 -46.69
N ARG A 1092 -2.92 14.29 -47.72
CA ARG A 1092 -2.65 14.67 -49.13
C ARG A 1092 -3.93 15.13 -49.85
N GLY A 1093 -3.90 16.34 -50.40
CA GLY A 1093 -4.87 16.85 -51.38
C GLY A 1093 -5.38 18.26 -51.09
N GLY A 1094 -5.02 19.26 -51.90
CA GLY A 1094 -5.55 20.63 -51.83
C GLY A 1094 -4.63 21.70 -52.43
N SER A 1095 -5.08 22.95 -52.41
CA SER A 1095 -4.38 24.15 -52.87
C SER A 1095 -3.60 24.82 -51.73
N ASP A 1096 -2.81 24.07 -50.95
CA ASP A 1096 -2.08 24.58 -49.79
C ASP A 1096 -0.58 24.76 -50.11
N VAL A 1097 -0.01 25.88 -49.67
CA VAL A 1097 1.39 26.33 -49.83
C VAL A 1097 2.34 25.59 -48.88
N VAL A 1098 1.98 25.44 -47.61
CA VAL A 1098 2.77 24.71 -46.61
C VAL A 1098 1.88 23.78 -45.78
N ALA A 1099 2.47 22.71 -45.24
CA ALA A 1099 1.92 21.93 -44.14
C ALA A 1099 2.71 22.21 -42.86
N TYR A 1100 2.05 22.44 -41.74
CA TYR A 1100 2.66 22.60 -40.43
C TYR A 1100 2.11 21.57 -39.44
N ASP A 1101 2.98 20.97 -38.65
CA ASP A 1101 2.60 20.13 -37.52
C ASP A 1101 3.05 20.80 -36.22
N PRO A 1102 2.13 21.34 -35.40
CA PRO A 1102 2.46 22.02 -34.14
C PRO A 1102 3.01 21.06 -33.08
N VAL A 1103 2.81 19.74 -33.24
CA VAL A 1103 3.31 18.74 -32.31
C VAL A 1103 4.81 18.51 -32.48
N SER A 1104 5.27 18.37 -33.73
CA SER A 1104 6.69 18.18 -34.07
C SER A 1104 7.43 19.47 -34.42
N GLY A 1105 6.71 20.56 -34.64
CA GLY A 1105 7.26 21.79 -35.21
C GLY A 1105 7.60 21.67 -36.70
N THR A 1106 7.24 20.57 -37.37
CA THR A 1106 7.65 20.33 -38.76
C THR A 1106 6.84 21.18 -39.72
N LEU A 1107 7.54 21.95 -40.55
CA LEU A 1107 6.96 22.79 -41.61
C LEU A 1107 7.42 22.26 -42.97
N THR A 1108 6.49 21.90 -43.87
CA THR A 1108 6.78 21.33 -45.19
C THR A 1108 6.27 22.23 -46.31
N GLY A 1109 7.13 22.60 -47.25
CA GLY A 1109 6.73 23.30 -48.47
C GLY A 1109 5.99 22.37 -49.42
N LEU A 1110 4.72 22.67 -49.74
CA LEU A 1110 3.87 21.82 -50.59
C LEU A 1110 3.75 22.31 -52.02
N ARG A 1111 3.66 23.63 -52.23
CA ARG A 1111 3.58 24.26 -53.55
C ARG A 1111 4.10 25.69 -53.49
N ARG A 1112 4.46 26.24 -54.64
CA ARG A 1112 4.85 27.64 -54.76
C ARG A 1112 3.76 28.60 -54.29
N GLY A 1113 4.14 29.59 -53.49
CA GLY A 1113 3.23 30.62 -52.99
C GLY A 1113 3.70 31.18 -51.64
N THR A 1114 2.87 32.02 -51.03
CA THR A 1114 3.08 32.55 -49.68
C THR A 1114 1.97 32.08 -48.74
N ALA A 1115 2.32 31.85 -47.49
CA ALA A 1115 1.39 31.47 -46.44
C ALA A 1115 1.83 32.13 -45.13
N THR A 1116 0.88 32.42 -44.25
CA THR A 1116 1.15 33.05 -42.96
C THR A 1116 0.73 32.11 -41.84
N LEU A 1117 1.64 31.90 -40.88
CA LEU A 1117 1.43 31.11 -39.67
C LEU A 1117 1.39 32.04 -38.46
N THR A 1118 0.39 31.89 -37.60
CA THR A 1118 0.17 32.69 -36.40
C THR A 1118 0.04 31.76 -35.20
N VAL A 1119 0.65 32.14 -34.08
CA VAL A 1119 0.48 31.47 -32.78
C VAL A 1119 -0.15 32.46 -31.80
N ASP A 1120 -1.18 32.05 -31.09
CA ASP A 1120 -1.77 32.76 -29.95
C ASP A 1120 -1.51 31.97 -28.67
N VAL A 1121 -0.85 32.59 -27.70
CA VAL A 1121 -0.70 32.06 -26.35
C VAL A 1121 -1.30 33.05 -25.38
N ASN A 1122 -2.36 32.62 -24.69
CA ASN A 1122 -3.09 33.39 -23.69
C ASN A 1122 -3.46 34.83 -24.15
N GLY A 1123 -3.82 35.00 -25.43
CA GLY A 1123 -4.22 36.29 -26.02
C GLY A 1123 -3.09 37.13 -26.61
N VAL A 1124 -1.83 36.71 -26.46
CA VAL A 1124 -0.66 37.34 -27.09
C VAL A 1124 -0.30 36.58 -28.35
N ARG A 1125 -0.06 37.29 -29.46
CA ARG A 1125 0.12 36.70 -30.78
C ARG A 1125 1.41 37.12 -31.46
N ASP A 1126 1.98 36.19 -32.22
CA ASP A 1126 3.01 36.50 -33.21
C ASP A 1126 2.70 35.81 -34.54
N THR A 1127 3.28 36.31 -35.63
CA THR A 1127 2.93 35.89 -36.99
C THR A 1127 4.13 35.95 -37.94
N VAL A 1128 4.37 34.84 -38.66
CA VAL A 1128 5.44 34.73 -39.67
C VAL A 1128 4.84 34.42 -41.03
N THR A 1129 5.41 35.03 -42.08
CA THR A 1129 5.08 34.72 -43.48
C THR A 1129 6.16 33.84 -44.08
N ILE A 1130 5.74 32.71 -44.66
CA ILE A 1130 6.58 31.71 -45.28
C ILE A 1130 6.37 31.75 -46.81
N THR A 1131 7.46 31.82 -47.56
CA THR A 1131 7.45 31.77 -49.02
C THR A 1131 7.98 30.42 -49.52
N VAL A 1132 7.17 29.69 -50.29
CA VAL A 1132 7.60 28.45 -50.93
C VAL A 1132 7.97 28.71 -52.39
N ALA A 1133 9.18 28.34 -52.80
CA ALA A 1133 9.77 28.57 -54.12
C ALA A 1133 10.03 27.28 -54.93
#